data_AF-A0A444YR05-F1
#
_entry.id   AF-A0A444YR05-F1
#
_cell.length_a   1.000
_cell.length_b   1.000
_cell.length_c   1.000
_cell.angle_alpha   90.00
_cell.angle_beta   90.00
_cell.angle_gamma   90.00
#
_symmetry.space_group_name_H-M   'P 1'
#
loop_
_entity.id
_entity.type
_entity.pdbx_description
1 polymer ?
#
loop_
_entity_poly.entity_id
_entity_poly.type
_entity_poly.pdbx_seq_one_letter_code
_entity_poly.pdbx_strand_id
1 'polypeptide(L)'
;MNVDRYLKELSGSSQRIPTEQSFHHFYLNFDEFKRPIDEIARRSQSMLESIGATTHAWNTGVDFPSDIDDAYEWVVDMNDELLEWFDESVSEVRKAREEDEEFEEVELENGFGLVRVKKEGRGVGKKVEAAGTTETTKPKVSFHLATVRKPQDVYDIVVNNTNVPFEHIWLEKSEDDQRFIHPLEKHSYLEFVDKNLEGLVPMKPPAMECTPFKLVEDVKGLKELAAKLHAADEFAVDLEHNQYRSFQGLTCLMQISTRTEDFIVDTLKLRVHVGPYLREVFKDPTKKKVLHGADRDIVWLQRDFGIYVCNMFDTGQASRVLKLERFSLQYLLLHLCEVTANKEYQNADWRQRPLPDVMIRYGREDTHYLLYIYDQLRIKLFALSKESESSENPLVEVYKRSYDVCMQLYEKELLTEDSYLHIYGLLGAGFNAQQLAVVSGLNEWRDILARSEDESTGFILPNKVLLEIAKQMPVTISGLRRLTSSKLPYVDHNLDVIVNIVRHAIQNAAPFEEAALRLKETYAAKMKEARLKAAQEASVVDAAPVEDGVEASHLLDFEHTAEEESTVIDNSTCVNISETLPFSYDLKEDCSQHEDMNGQVKIKSSCLTLELPQVLGGPIDAIADALSGDSASRNRLNPNEKVKDEIKLDRIRMSVKLEPVSAAVSADTVMIDSSIDSGCMTQNNLLGSE
;
A
#
# COMPACT_ATOMS: atom_id res chain seq x y z
N MET A 1 -8.74 42.27 -15.04
CA MET A 1 -10.14 42.76 -15.11
C MET A 1 -10.74 42.61 -13.72
N ASN A 2 -11.56 43.56 -13.25
CA ASN A 2 -12.17 43.49 -11.92
C ASN A 2 -13.46 42.65 -11.99
N VAL A 3 -13.30 41.34 -11.85
CA VAL A 3 -14.35 40.32 -12.05
C VAL A 3 -15.52 40.54 -11.09
N ASP A 4 -15.25 40.92 -9.85
CA ASP A 4 -16.27 41.14 -8.80
C ASP A 4 -17.26 42.26 -9.16
N ARG A 5 -16.77 43.33 -9.79
CA ARG A 5 -17.63 44.42 -10.25
C ARG A 5 -18.60 43.95 -11.32
N TYR A 6 -18.15 43.13 -12.27
CA TYR A 6 -18.99 42.62 -13.35
C TYR A 6 -20.03 41.62 -12.85
N LEU A 7 -19.68 40.73 -11.92
CA LEU A 7 -20.63 39.80 -11.31
C LEU A 7 -21.73 40.53 -10.54
N LYS A 8 -21.37 41.62 -9.83
CA LYS A 8 -22.33 42.47 -9.11
C LYS A 8 -23.27 43.22 -10.06
N GLU A 9 -22.75 43.78 -11.15
CA GLU A 9 -23.57 44.46 -12.18
C GLU A 9 -24.49 43.48 -12.93
N LEU A 10 -24.03 42.23 -13.15
CA LEU A 10 -24.81 41.15 -13.76
C LEU A 10 -25.95 40.70 -12.84
N SER A 11 -25.66 40.41 -11.57
CA SER A 11 -26.65 40.03 -10.55
C SER A 11 -27.71 41.12 -10.32
N GLY A 12 -27.30 42.40 -10.29
CA GLY A 12 -28.26 43.50 -10.20
C GLY A 12 -29.10 43.71 -11.46
N SER A 13 -28.66 43.20 -12.60
CA SER A 13 -29.39 43.32 -13.88
C SER A 13 -30.33 42.14 -14.12
N SER A 14 -30.03 40.94 -13.62
CA SER A 14 -30.91 39.76 -13.72
C SER A 14 -32.22 39.95 -12.95
N GLN A 15 -32.19 40.69 -11.82
CA GLN A 15 -33.39 41.04 -11.05
C GLN A 15 -34.38 41.96 -11.80
N ARG A 16 -33.98 42.53 -12.94
CA ARG A 16 -34.86 43.35 -13.79
C ARG A 16 -35.60 42.52 -14.85
N ILE A 17 -35.34 41.22 -14.93
CA ILE A 17 -36.09 40.28 -15.79
C ILE A 17 -37.41 39.95 -15.09
N PRO A 18 -38.58 40.22 -15.69
CA PRO A 18 -39.88 39.98 -15.06
C PRO A 18 -40.11 38.49 -14.80
N THR A 19 -40.54 38.14 -13.58
CA THR A 19 -40.73 36.74 -13.13
C THR A 19 -42.20 36.29 -13.06
N GLU A 20 -43.16 37.18 -13.28
CA GLU A 20 -44.58 36.81 -13.23
C GLU A 20 -44.98 35.96 -14.45
N GLN A 21 -45.64 34.83 -14.21
CA GLN A 21 -46.16 33.92 -15.25
C GLN A 21 -47.04 34.64 -16.30
N SER A 22 -47.75 35.69 -15.89
CA SER A 22 -48.55 36.58 -16.76
C SER A 22 -47.71 37.36 -17.77
N PHE A 23 -46.48 37.73 -17.44
CA PHE A 23 -45.58 38.49 -18.31
C PHE A 23 -44.94 37.59 -19.37
N HIS A 24 -44.55 36.37 -18.98
CA HIS A 24 -43.91 35.40 -19.87
C HIS A 24 -44.85 34.90 -20.97
N HIS A 25 -46.14 34.67 -20.66
CA HIS A 25 -47.11 34.19 -21.64
C HIS A 25 -47.54 35.25 -22.67
N PHE A 26 -47.54 36.54 -22.32
CA PHE A 26 -48.01 37.59 -23.22
C PHE A 26 -46.92 38.03 -24.23
N TYR A 27 -45.68 38.21 -23.76
CA TYR A 27 -44.58 38.75 -24.58
C TYR A 27 -43.80 37.72 -25.40
N LEU A 28 -43.89 36.42 -25.08
CA LEU A 28 -43.29 35.35 -25.90
C LEU A 28 -43.92 35.21 -27.30
N ASN A 29 -45.06 35.86 -27.55
CA ASN A 29 -45.69 35.92 -28.87
C ASN A 29 -45.02 36.92 -29.83
N PHE A 30 -44.15 37.81 -29.31
CA PHE A 30 -43.43 38.79 -30.12
C PHE A 30 -41.98 38.33 -30.33
N ASP A 31 -41.62 38.08 -31.59
CA ASP A 31 -40.27 37.66 -31.99
C ASP A 31 -39.17 38.61 -31.51
N GLU A 32 -39.47 39.91 -31.42
CA GLU A 32 -38.55 40.97 -31.00
C GLU A 32 -38.15 40.84 -29.52
N PHE A 33 -39.00 40.25 -28.68
CA PHE A 33 -38.72 39.98 -27.28
C PHE A 33 -38.22 38.55 -27.05
N LYS A 34 -38.78 37.59 -27.80
CA LYS A 34 -38.41 36.17 -27.70
C LYS A 34 -36.94 35.92 -28.07
N ARG A 35 -36.46 36.47 -29.19
CA ARG A 35 -35.10 36.19 -29.67
C ARG A 35 -33.99 36.63 -28.70
N PRO A 36 -34.02 37.84 -28.09
CA PRO A 36 -33.02 38.22 -27.11
C PRO A 36 -33.07 37.40 -25.82
N ILE A 37 -34.26 37.00 -25.35
CA ILE A 37 -34.40 36.17 -24.15
C ILE A 37 -33.87 34.75 -24.38
N ASP A 38 -34.21 34.14 -25.51
CA ASP A 38 -33.67 32.82 -25.91
C ASP A 38 -32.15 32.85 -26.07
N GLU A 39 -31.59 33.97 -26.56
CA GLU A 39 -30.14 34.19 -26.64
C GLU A 39 -29.49 34.27 -25.26
N ILE A 40 -30.09 35.00 -24.31
CA ILE A 40 -29.59 35.10 -22.94
C ILE A 40 -29.64 33.73 -22.26
N ALA A 41 -30.76 33.02 -22.36
CA ALA A 41 -30.93 31.68 -21.78
C ALA A 41 -29.87 30.70 -22.29
N ARG A 42 -29.63 30.68 -23.61
CA ARG A 42 -28.62 29.80 -24.21
C ARG A 42 -27.20 30.14 -23.77
N ARG A 43 -26.88 31.43 -23.59
CA ARG A 43 -25.56 31.84 -23.08
C ARG A 43 -25.39 31.46 -21.62
N SER A 44 -26.41 31.66 -20.79
CA SER A 44 -26.41 31.24 -19.39
C SER A 44 -26.25 29.73 -19.27
N GLN A 45 -26.96 28.95 -20.08
CA GLN A 45 -26.83 27.49 -20.14
C GLN A 45 -25.41 27.08 -20.56
N SER A 46 -24.85 27.68 -21.63
CA SER A 46 -23.48 27.38 -22.07
C SER A 46 -22.42 27.73 -21.02
N MET A 47 -22.64 28.78 -20.21
CA MET A 47 -21.75 29.08 -19.09
C MET A 47 -21.85 28.02 -17.98
N LEU A 48 -23.05 27.56 -17.65
CA LEU A 48 -23.27 26.49 -16.67
C LEU A 48 -22.72 25.15 -17.14
N GLU A 49 -22.90 24.81 -18.42
CA GLU A 49 -22.27 23.64 -19.06
C GLU A 49 -20.74 23.74 -19.03
N SER A 50 -20.17 24.93 -19.27
CA SER A 50 -18.73 25.13 -19.17
C SER A 50 -18.23 25.03 -17.72
N ILE A 51 -19.00 25.49 -16.75
CA ILE A 51 -18.68 25.32 -15.32
C ILE A 51 -18.74 23.82 -14.97
N GLY A 52 -19.80 23.11 -15.39
CA GLY A 52 -19.97 21.66 -15.24
C GLY A 52 -18.87 20.82 -15.91
N ALA A 53 -18.39 21.24 -17.09
CA ALA A 53 -17.25 20.59 -17.73
C ALA A 53 -15.92 20.86 -17.00
N THR A 54 -15.84 21.95 -16.23
CA THR A 54 -14.67 22.33 -15.43
C THR A 54 -14.72 21.70 -14.03
N THR A 55 -15.89 21.29 -13.53
CA THR A 55 -16.08 20.62 -12.22
C THR A 55 -15.50 19.20 -12.16
N HIS A 56 -14.96 18.66 -13.26
CA HIS A 56 -13.98 17.56 -13.19
C HIS A 56 -12.74 17.91 -12.32
N ALA A 57 -12.47 19.20 -12.08
CA ALA A 57 -11.45 19.66 -11.14
C ALA A 57 -11.90 19.63 -9.65
N TRP A 58 -13.21 19.47 -9.38
CA TRP A 58 -13.82 19.51 -8.05
C TRP A 58 -14.54 18.20 -7.67
N ASN A 59 -14.21 17.08 -8.35
CA ASN A 59 -14.65 15.70 -8.05
C ASN A 59 -16.14 15.36 -8.21
N THR A 60 -17.01 16.27 -8.64
CA THR A 60 -18.37 15.94 -9.09
C THR A 60 -18.35 15.61 -10.59
N GLY A 61 -18.14 14.34 -10.94
CA GLY A 61 -18.04 13.89 -12.34
C GLY A 61 -19.37 13.92 -13.14
N VAL A 62 -20.28 14.84 -12.84
CA VAL A 62 -21.61 14.93 -13.45
C VAL A 62 -21.70 16.21 -14.30
N ASP A 63 -21.87 16.04 -15.62
CA ASP A 63 -22.13 17.15 -16.55
C ASP A 63 -23.42 17.91 -16.17
N PHE A 64 -23.48 19.21 -16.47
CA PHE A 64 -24.66 20.03 -16.18
C PHE A 64 -25.92 19.45 -16.87
N PRO A 65 -26.99 19.10 -16.13
CA PRO A 65 -28.17 18.46 -16.70
C PRO A 65 -28.93 19.34 -17.69
N SER A 66 -29.54 18.71 -18.69
CA SER A 66 -30.37 19.41 -19.68
C SER A 66 -31.81 19.65 -19.21
N ASP A 67 -32.26 18.93 -18.18
CA ASP A 67 -33.56 19.13 -17.54
C ASP A 67 -33.45 20.21 -16.44
N ILE A 68 -34.48 21.04 -16.27
CA ILE A 68 -34.42 22.22 -15.39
C ILE A 68 -34.52 21.85 -13.90
N ASP A 69 -35.24 20.77 -13.58
CA ASP A 69 -35.39 20.29 -12.21
C ASP A 69 -34.09 19.58 -11.78
N ASP A 70 -33.54 18.74 -12.67
CA ASP A 70 -32.23 18.11 -12.46
C ASP A 70 -31.10 19.15 -12.37
N ALA A 71 -31.17 20.22 -13.16
CA ALA A 71 -30.20 21.32 -13.12
C ALA A 71 -30.26 22.11 -11.82
N TYR A 72 -31.45 22.26 -11.22
CA TYR A 72 -31.59 22.90 -9.92
C TYR A 72 -30.99 22.05 -8.82
N GLU A 73 -31.30 20.74 -8.79
CA GLU A 73 -30.70 19.80 -7.85
C GLU A 73 -29.17 19.78 -7.98
N TRP A 74 -28.64 19.74 -9.21
CA TRP A 74 -27.19 19.79 -9.46
C TRP A 74 -26.52 21.05 -8.89
N VAL A 75 -27.15 22.23 -9.01
CA VAL A 75 -26.61 23.49 -8.45
C VAL A 75 -26.68 23.49 -6.92
N VAL A 76 -27.72 22.90 -6.33
CA VAL A 76 -27.87 22.79 -4.87
C VAL A 76 -26.79 21.86 -4.31
N ASP A 77 -26.62 20.68 -4.89
CA ASP A 77 -25.64 19.69 -4.46
C ASP A 77 -24.21 20.26 -4.55
N MET A 78 -23.88 20.94 -5.65
CA MET A 78 -22.58 21.61 -5.81
C MET A 78 -22.34 22.69 -4.73
N ASN A 79 -23.37 23.45 -4.36
CA ASN A 79 -23.24 24.47 -3.32
C ASN A 79 -23.08 23.85 -1.93
N ASP A 80 -23.78 22.75 -1.64
CA ASP A 80 -23.67 22.04 -0.37
C ASP A 80 -22.26 21.45 -0.19
N GLU A 81 -21.69 20.85 -1.24
CA GLU A 81 -20.31 20.36 -1.23
C GLU A 81 -19.27 21.49 -1.04
N LEU A 82 -19.45 22.63 -1.71
CA LEU A 82 -18.55 23.79 -1.54
C LEU A 82 -18.61 24.35 -0.12
N LEU A 83 -19.79 24.37 0.49
CA LEU A 83 -19.97 24.82 1.87
C LEU A 83 -19.39 23.82 2.86
N GLU A 84 -19.55 22.51 2.62
CA GLU A 84 -18.94 21.47 3.46
C GLU A 84 -17.42 21.53 3.41
N TRP A 85 -16.81 21.68 2.22
CA TRP A 85 -15.37 21.84 2.10
C TRP A 85 -14.84 23.12 2.76
N PHE A 86 -15.60 24.22 2.68
CA PHE A 86 -15.28 25.45 3.37
C PHE A 86 -15.35 25.27 4.89
N ASP A 87 -16.38 24.59 5.41
CA ASP A 87 -16.55 24.32 6.83
C ASP A 87 -15.45 23.40 7.37
N GLU A 88 -15.06 22.35 6.62
CA GLU A 88 -13.93 21.50 6.95
C GLU A 88 -12.63 22.32 7.04
N SER A 89 -12.36 23.15 6.03
CA SER A 89 -11.17 24.02 5.99
C SER A 89 -11.14 25.02 7.13
N VAL A 90 -12.29 25.63 7.48
CA VAL A 90 -12.42 26.55 8.60
C VAL A 90 -12.28 25.82 9.94
N SER A 91 -12.80 24.60 10.06
CA SER A 91 -12.67 23.78 11.27
C SER A 91 -11.22 23.36 11.53
N GLU A 92 -10.47 23.02 10.48
CA GLU A 92 -9.03 22.70 10.52
C GLU A 92 -8.22 23.92 10.97
N VAL A 93 -8.49 25.10 10.41
CA VAL A 93 -7.84 26.36 10.82
C VAL A 93 -8.17 26.70 12.27
N ARG A 94 -9.41 26.46 12.70
CA ARG A 94 -9.82 26.70 14.10
C ARG A 94 -9.12 25.74 15.05
N LYS A 95 -9.00 24.47 14.68
CA LYS A 95 -8.32 23.44 15.47
C LYS A 95 -6.82 23.70 15.60
N ALA A 96 -6.16 24.10 14.51
CA ALA A 96 -4.76 24.51 14.53
C ALA A 96 -4.54 25.72 15.46
N ARG A 97 -5.48 26.66 15.48
CA ARG A 97 -5.43 27.84 16.36
C ARG A 97 -5.71 27.52 17.82
N GLU A 98 -6.63 26.60 18.10
CA GLU A 98 -6.91 26.10 19.45
C GLU A 98 -5.74 25.28 20.01
N GLU A 99 -5.06 24.51 19.16
CA GLU A 99 -3.82 23.80 19.52
C GLU A 99 -2.68 24.78 19.79
N ASP A 100 -2.54 25.89 19.07
CA ASP A 100 -1.53 26.92 19.38
C ASP A 100 -1.84 27.77 20.64
N GLU A 101 -3.12 27.90 21.03
CA GLU A 101 -3.52 28.63 22.25
C GLU A 101 -3.39 27.78 23.54
N GLU A 102 -3.26 26.44 23.43
CA GLU A 102 -3.18 25.50 24.57
C GLU A 102 -1.75 25.23 25.10
N PHE A 103 -0.71 25.67 24.38
CA PHE A 103 0.71 25.50 24.77
C PHE A 103 1.39 26.84 24.99
N GLU A 104 2.12 26.98 26.10
CA GLU A 104 2.96 28.15 26.38
C GLU A 104 4.43 27.72 26.36
N GLU A 105 5.28 28.48 25.66
CA GLU A 105 6.72 28.24 25.59
C GLU A 105 7.39 28.76 26.85
N VAL A 106 8.09 27.89 27.58
CA VAL A 106 8.86 28.28 28.77
C VAL A 106 10.32 27.87 28.57
N GLU A 107 11.23 28.85 28.64
CA GLU A 107 12.67 28.62 28.65
C GLU A 107 13.13 28.10 30.02
N LEU A 108 13.90 27.01 30.02
CA LEU A 108 14.55 26.49 31.22
C LEU A 108 15.90 27.18 31.45
N GLU A 109 16.17 27.60 32.69
CA GLU A 109 17.36 28.39 33.11
C GLU A 109 18.74 27.72 32.84
N ASN A 110 18.80 26.52 32.28
CA ASN A 110 20.06 25.81 31.99
C ASN A 110 20.38 25.65 30.50
N GLY A 111 19.79 26.46 29.61
CA GLY A 111 20.28 26.63 28.23
C GLY A 111 20.22 25.40 27.32
N PHE A 112 19.44 24.37 27.68
CA PHE A 112 19.18 23.20 26.84
C PHE A 112 17.67 22.99 26.67
N GLY A 113 17.18 23.33 25.48
CA GLY A 113 15.89 22.88 24.95
C GLY A 113 14.67 23.76 25.29
N LEU A 114 13.90 24.08 24.26
CA LEU A 114 12.55 24.66 24.36
C LEU A 114 11.56 23.51 24.62
N VAL A 115 10.72 23.61 25.66
CA VAL A 115 9.71 22.59 25.98
C VAL A 115 8.33 23.21 25.87
N ARG A 116 7.47 22.67 24.98
CA ARG A 116 6.05 23.02 24.92
C ARG A 116 5.32 22.34 26.08
N VAL A 117 4.74 23.14 27.00
CA VAL A 117 3.97 22.64 28.15
C VAL A 117 2.50 23.03 27.98
N LYS A 118 1.60 22.06 28.21
CA LYS A 118 0.13 22.25 28.12
C LYS A 118 -0.37 23.11 29.28
N LYS A 119 -1.20 24.12 29.00
CA LYS A 119 -1.81 24.98 30.05
C LYS A 119 -2.80 24.17 30.89
N GLU A 120 -2.49 23.95 32.18
CA GLU A 120 -3.46 23.42 33.13
C GLU A 120 -4.51 24.50 33.48
N GLY A 121 -5.76 24.24 33.09
CA GLY A 121 -6.91 25.04 33.50
C GLY A 121 -7.13 24.96 35.02
N ARG A 122 -7.09 26.11 35.70
CA ARG A 122 -7.52 26.26 37.10
C ARG A 122 -9.03 25.95 37.21
N GLY A 123 -9.37 24.83 37.84
CA GLY A 123 -10.75 24.50 38.23
C GLY A 123 -10.77 23.47 39.35
N VAL A 124 -11.19 23.90 40.53
CA VAL A 124 -11.08 23.22 41.84
C VAL A 124 -12.01 22.02 41.99
N GLY A 125 -11.49 20.90 42.52
CA GLY A 125 -12.31 19.80 43.04
C GLY A 125 -11.51 18.59 43.53
N LYS A 126 -11.04 18.63 44.79
CA LYS A 126 -10.36 17.52 45.48
C LYS A 126 -11.22 16.24 45.50
N LYS A 127 -10.66 15.14 45.01
CA LYS A 127 -10.82 13.81 45.63
C LYS A 127 -9.53 13.02 45.46
N VAL A 128 -8.95 12.66 46.61
CA VAL A 128 -7.74 11.84 46.73
C VAL A 128 -8.19 10.38 46.61
N GLU A 129 -7.65 9.64 45.65
CA GLU A 129 -7.64 8.18 45.67
C GLU A 129 -6.39 7.66 44.94
N ALA A 130 -5.93 6.51 45.40
CA ALA A 130 -4.54 6.08 45.43
C ALA A 130 -3.91 5.76 44.07
N ALA A 131 -2.59 5.87 44.04
CA ALA A 131 -1.70 5.59 42.94
C ALA A 131 -1.99 4.25 42.23
N GLY A 132 -2.58 4.34 41.05
CA GLY A 132 -2.40 3.40 39.96
C GLY A 132 -1.50 4.07 38.93
N THR A 133 -0.37 3.45 38.62
CA THR A 133 0.54 3.83 37.53
C THR A 133 -0.23 3.88 36.21
N THR A 134 -0.70 5.06 35.83
CA THR A 134 -1.09 5.34 34.45
C THR A 134 0.19 5.39 33.63
N GLU A 135 0.50 4.29 32.96
CA GLU A 135 1.36 4.31 31.78
C GLU A 135 0.80 5.37 30.84
N THR A 136 1.49 6.50 30.75
CA THR A 136 1.32 7.44 29.64
C THR A 136 1.67 6.66 28.38
N THR A 137 0.65 6.21 27.65
CA THR A 137 0.82 5.62 26.32
C THR A 137 1.50 6.67 25.45
N LYS A 138 2.79 6.44 25.18
CA LYS A 138 3.56 7.28 24.25
C LYS A 138 2.82 7.34 22.91
N PRO A 139 2.71 8.51 22.27
CA PRO A 139 2.06 8.63 20.97
C PRO A 139 2.78 7.73 19.97
N LYS A 140 2.07 6.75 19.43
CA LYS A 140 2.58 5.83 18.41
C LYS A 140 2.79 6.62 17.12
N VAL A 141 4.01 6.57 16.56
CA VAL A 141 4.32 7.17 15.25
C VAL A 141 3.33 6.65 14.22
N SER A 142 2.63 7.56 13.54
CA SER A 142 1.62 7.18 12.56
C SER A 142 2.28 6.65 11.29
N PHE A 143 1.74 5.56 10.76
CA PHE A 143 2.17 4.98 9.49
C PHE A 143 1.61 5.69 8.26
N HIS A 144 0.59 6.53 8.47
CA HIS A 144 -0.02 7.32 7.43
C HIS A 144 -0.45 8.67 8.01
N LEU A 145 0.00 9.73 7.36
CA LEU A 145 -0.40 11.10 7.67
C LEU A 145 -1.27 11.62 6.52
N ALA A 146 -2.57 11.80 6.78
CA ALA A 146 -3.53 12.30 5.79
C ALA A 146 -3.18 13.71 5.28
N THR A 147 -2.54 14.52 6.12
CA THR A 147 -2.09 15.89 5.81
C THR A 147 -0.90 15.93 4.85
N VAL A 148 -0.15 14.83 4.71
CA VAL A 148 0.99 14.77 3.79
C VAL A 148 0.47 14.64 2.37
N ARG A 149 0.70 15.69 1.58
CA ARG A 149 0.42 15.70 0.14
C ARG A 149 1.16 14.56 -0.55
N LYS A 150 0.56 14.06 -1.61
CA LYS A 150 1.09 12.95 -2.40
C LYS A 150 2.40 13.40 -3.09
N PRO A 151 3.56 12.79 -2.77
CA PRO A 151 4.84 13.17 -3.36
C PRO A 151 4.86 13.10 -4.89
N GLN A 152 4.05 12.23 -5.47
CA GLN A 152 3.92 12.08 -6.91
C GLN A 152 3.43 13.35 -7.58
N ASP A 153 2.49 14.06 -6.96
CA ASP A 153 1.96 15.33 -7.47
C ASP A 153 2.89 16.50 -7.15
N VAL A 154 3.58 16.45 -6.01
CA VAL A 154 4.49 17.53 -5.56
C VAL A 154 5.78 17.57 -6.38
N TYR A 155 6.30 16.41 -6.78
CA TYR A 155 7.58 16.27 -7.48
C TYR A 155 7.43 15.73 -8.90
N ASP A 156 6.22 15.73 -9.46
CA ASP A 156 5.90 15.24 -10.80
C ASP A 156 6.44 13.83 -11.07
N ILE A 157 6.32 12.92 -10.09
CA ILE A 157 6.81 11.55 -10.21
C ILE A 157 5.82 10.75 -11.04
N VAL A 158 6.13 10.59 -12.32
CA VAL A 158 5.34 9.79 -13.25
C VAL A 158 5.76 8.32 -13.18
N VAL A 159 4.80 7.45 -12.84
CA VAL A 159 5.00 5.99 -12.75
C VAL A 159 4.08 5.29 -13.74
N ASN A 160 4.64 4.36 -14.53
CA ASN A 160 3.82 3.52 -15.41
C ASN A 160 3.16 2.38 -14.60
N ASN A 161 1.91 2.60 -14.16
CA ASN A 161 1.11 1.61 -13.44
C ASN A 161 0.30 0.67 -14.33
N THR A 162 0.43 0.76 -15.67
CA THR A 162 -0.32 -0.15 -16.56
C THR A 162 -0.03 -1.62 -16.27
N ASN A 163 -1.01 -2.47 -16.53
CA ASN A 163 -0.95 -3.91 -16.26
C ASN A 163 -0.14 -4.66 -17.33
N VAL A 164 1.12 -4.27 -17.49
CA VAL A 164 2.10 -4.89 -18.39
C VAL A 164 3.40 -5.13 -17.62
N PRO A 165 4.22 -6.14 -18.02
CA PRO A 165 5.50 -6.41 -17.36
C PRO A 165 6.39 -5.17 -17.23
N PHE A 166 7.25 -5.16 -16.21
CA PHE A 166 8.23 -4.09 -16.04
C PHE A 166 9.25 -4.09 -17.17
N GLU A 167 9.59 -2.90 -17.68
CA GLU A 167 10.61 -2.74 -18.71
C GLU A 167 11.89 -2.20 -18.11
N HIS A 168 12.94 -3.02 -18.11
CA HIS A 168 14.27 -2.62 -17.66
C HIS A 168 15.03 -1.88 -18.77
N ILE A 169 14.67 -0.61 -19.00
CA ILE A 169 15.18 0.24 -20.11
C ILE A 169 16.72 0.32 -20.17
N TRP A 170 17.40 0.16 -19.03
CA TRP A 170 18.86 0.28 -18.92
C TRP A 170 19.61 -1.05 -19.04
N LEU A 171 18.91 -2.17 -19.25
CA LEU A 171 19.51 -3.48 -19.43
C LEU A 171 19.58 -3.86 -20.91
N GLU A 172 20.66 -4.54 -21.26
CA GLU A 172 20.80 -5.23 -22.55
C GLU A 172 19.77 -6.38 -22.59
N LYS A 173 19.19 -6.63 -23.76
CA LYS A 173 18.38 -7.83 -24.01
C LYS A 173 19.27 -8.95 -24.57
N SER A 174 18.85 -10.19 -24.35
CA SER A 174 19.46 -11.36 -24.99
C SER A 174 19.34 -11.30 -26.51
N GLU A 175 20.18 -12.08 -27.22
CA GLU A 175 20.18 -12.10 -28.69
C GLU A 175 18.82 -12.50 -29.30
N ASP A 176 18.00 -13.23 -28.56
CA ASP A 176 16.64 -13.67 -28.91
C ASP A 176 15.53 -12.69 -28.44
N ASP A 177 15.90 -11.56 -27.82
CA ASP A 177 15.03 -10.56 -27.21
C ASP A 177 14.04 -11.09 -26.15
N GLN A 178 14.27 -12.32 -25.63
CA GLN A 178 13.35 -12.97 -24.68
C GLN A 178 13.55 -12.54 -23.23
N ARG A 179 14.76 -12.11 -22.86
CA ARG A 179 15.07 -11.72 -21.46
C ARG A 179 16.02 -10.54 -21.39
N PHE A 180 15.96 -9.84 -20.27
CA PHE A 180 17.00 -8.88 -19.90
C PHE A 180 18.23 -9.63 -19.37
N ILE A 181 19.41 -9.14 -19.75
CA ILE A 181 20.70 -9.62 -19.26
C ILE A 181 21.02 -8.83 -18.00
N HIS A 182 21.12 -9.52 -16.87
CA HIS A 182 21.47 -8.88 -15.61
C HIS A 182 22.96 -8.45 -15.63
N PRO A 183 23.33 -7.23 -15.19
CA PRO A 183 24.71 -6.76 -15.29
C PRO A 183 25.74 -7.63 -14.55
N LEU A 184 25.31 -8.30 -13.48
CA LEU A 184 26.14 -9.23 -12.72
C LEU A 184 26.46 -10.54 -13.44
N GLU A 185 25.74 -10.93 -14.51
CA GLU A 185 26.03 -12.18 -15.24
C GLU A 185 27.46 -12.26 -15.79
N LYS A 186 28.11 -11.09 -15.94
CA LYS A 186 29.50 -10.95 -16.42
C LYS A 186 30.54 -11.26 -15.32
N HIS A 187 30.12 -11.44 -14.07
CA HIS A 187 30.98 -11.60 -12.91
C HIS A 187 30.68 -12.88 -12.13
N SER A 188 31.72 -13.54 -11.64
CA SER A 188 31.55 -14.59 -10.64
C SER A 188 31.52 -14.00 -9.23
N TYR A 189 30.61 -14.46 -8.37
CA TYR A 189 30.61 -14.07 -6.95
C TYR A 189 31.94 -14.37 -6.24
N LEU A 190 32.73 -15.33 -6.74
CA LEU A 190 34.06 -15.66 -6.22
C LEU A 190 35.07 -14.51 -6.42
N GLU A 191 34.84 -13.61 -7.37
CA GLU A 191 35.69 -12.43 -7.61
C GLU A 191 35.58 -11.43 -6.46
N PHE A 192 34.45 -11.41 -5.75
CA PHE A 192 34.13 -10.43 -4.71
C PHE A 192 34.56 -10.85 -3.30
N VAL A 193 34.86 -12.15 -3.12
CA VAL A 193 35.21 -12.71 -1.82
C VAL A 193 36.50 -12.07 -1.29
N ASP A 194 36.44 -11.58 -0.05
CA ASP A 194 37.60 -10.98 0.61
C ASP A 194 38.71 -12.01 0.81
N LYS A 195 39.92 -11.72 0.29
CA LYS A 195 41.05 -12.67 0.27
C LYS A 195 42.02 -12.49 1.44
N ASN A 196 42.10 -11.29 2.03
CA ASN A 196 43.09 -10.93 3.05
C ASN A 196 42.39 -10.40 4.32
N LEU A 197 41.88 -11.31 5.14
CA LEU A 197 41.21 -10.96 6.42
C LEU A 197 42.12 -11.15 7.64
N GLU A 198 43.33 -11.66 7.46
CA GLU A 198 44.31 -11.83 8.53
C GLU A 198 44.82 -10.48 9.03
N GLY A 199 44.67 -10.23 10.34
CA GLY A 199 45.11 -8.97 10.95
C GLY A 199 44.19 -7.78 10.67
N LEU A 200 43.01 -8.00 10.08
CA LEU A 200 42.02 -6.94 9.91
C LEU A 200 41.57 -6.40 11.28
N VAL A 201 41.65 -5.08 11.45
CA VAL A 201 41.16 -4.38 12.64
C VAL A 201 39.83 -3.70 12.29
N PRO A 202 38.72 -4.08 12.96
CA PRO A 202 37.43 -3.41 12.78
C PRO A 202 37.50 -1.91 13.05
N MET A 203 36.96 -1.09 12.14
CA MET A 203 36.94 0.35 12.31
C MET A 203 35.57 0.79 12.83
N LYS A 204 35.48 1.02 14.15
CA LYS A 204 34.26 1.58 14.76
C LYS A 204 34.13 3.06 14.35
N PRO A 205 32.97 3.51 13.85
CA PRO A 205 32.79 4.92 13.53
C PRO A 205 32.83 5.78 14.82
N PRO A 206 33.15 7.08 14.72
CA PRO A 206 32.97 8.02 15.81
C PRO A 206 31.49 8.09 16.25
N ALA A 207 31.20 8.75 17.37
CA ALA A 207 29.80 9.04 17.71
C ALA A 207 29.13 9.87 16.59
N MET A 208 27.83 9.70 16.38
CA MET A 208 27.09 10.37 15.32
C MET A 208 27.15 11.90 15.40
N GLU A 209 27.23 12.43 16.62
CA GLU A 209 27.35 13.86 16.90
C GLU A 209 28.69 14.45 16.42
N CYS A 210 29.72 13.60 16.32
CA CYS A 210 31.06 13.97 15.86
C CYS A 210 31.31 13.58 14.39
N THR A 211 30.38 12.86 13.77
CA THR A 211 30.54 12.35 12.40
C THR A 211 29.93 13.36 11.42
N PRO A 212 30.69 13.81 10.40
CA PRO A 212 30.16 14.69 9.36
C PRO A 212 28.90 14.11 8.73
N PHE A 213 27.87 14.94 8.64
CA PHE A 213 26.57 14.55 8.12
C PHE A 213 26.12 15.55 7.06
N LYS A 214 25.52 15.03 5.99
CA LYS A 214 24.88 15.85 4.97
C LYS A 214 23.53 15.29 4.55
N LEU A 215 22.49 16.12 4.71
CA LEU A 215 21.22 15.92 4.02
C LEU A 215 21.35 16.43 2.57
N VAL A 216 21.15 15.53 1.61
CA VAL A 216 21.32 15.76 0.18
C VAL A 216 19.96 15.98 -0.46
N GLU A 217 19.61 17.25 -0.69
CA GLU A 217 18.31 17.67 -1.22
C GLU A 217 18.40 18.42 -2.56
N ASP A 218 19.61 18.51 -3.13
CA ASP A 218 19.87 19.15 -4.41
C ASP A 218 20.87 18.35 -5.27
N VAL A 219 20.89 18.66 -6.56
CA VAL A 219 21.76 17.98 -7.55
C VAL A 219 23.23 18.21 -7.27
N LYS A 220 23.61 19.37 -6.70
CA LYS A 220 25.01 19.67 -6.37
C LYS A 220 25.50 18.72 -5.27
N GLY A 221 24.72 18.57 -4.21
CA GLY A 221 24.99 17.65 -3.12
C GLY A 221 25.04 16.20 -3.59
N LEU A 222 24.18 15.81 -4.53
CA LEU A 222 24.18 14.48 -5.12
C LEU A 222 25.45 14.21 -5.94
N LYS A 223 25.94 15.20 -6.71
CA LYS A 223 27.23 15.10 -7.42
C LYS A 223 28.41 14.98 -6.46
N GLU A 224 28.42 15.77 -5.40
CA GLU A 224 29.46 15.69 -4.36
C GLU A 224 29.46 14.32 -3.68
N LEU A 225 28.28 13.79 -3.37
CA LEU A 225 28.12 12.43 -2.85
C LEU A 225 28.69 11.40 -3.83
N ALA A 226 28.28 11.43 -5.11
CA ALA A 226 28.77 10.50 -6.11
C ALA A 226 30.31 10.51 -6.23
N ALA A 227 30.94 11.69 -6.18
CA ALA A 227 32.39 11.82 -6.20
C ALA A 227 33.05 11.17 -4.96
N LYS A 228 32.46 11.33 -3.77
CA LYS A 228 32.95 10.66 -2.55
C LYS A 228 32.81 9.15 -2.63
N LEU A 229 31.69 8.63 -3.13
CA LEU A 229 31.49 7.19 -3.29
C LEU A 229 32.45 6.58 -4.32
N HIS A 230 32.78 7.31 -5.39
CA HIS A 230 33.77 6.86 -6.36
C HIS A 230 35.19 6.76 -5.76
N ALA A 231 35.50 7.59 -4.76
CA ALA A 231 36.78 7.55 -4.04
C ALA A 231 36.82 6.52 -2.91
N ALA A 232 35.67 6.07 -2.39
CA ALA A 232 35.57 5.06 -1.35
C ALA A 232 35.77 3.64 -1.91
N ASP A 233 36.33 2.72 -1.13
CA ASP A 233 36.40 1.30 -1.49
C ASP A 233 35.14 0.54 -1.08
N GLU A 234 34.50 0.98 0.01
CA GLU A 234 33.23 0.46 0.49
C GLU A 234 32.32 1.57 1.03
N PHE A 235 31.01 1.35 0.95
CA PHE A 235 30.01 2.18 1.60
C PHE A 235 28.78 1.37 2.00
N ALA A 236 28.15 1.78 3.10
CA ALA A 236 26.91 1.23 3.59
C ALA A 236 25.72 1.91 2.92
N VAL A 237 24.64 1.18 2.67
CA VAL A 237 23.40 1.70 2.07
C VAL A 237 22.21 1.11 2.80
N ASP A 238 21.18 1.94 2.99
CA ASP A 238 19.85 1.52 3.41
C ASP A 238 18.79 2.40 2.72
N LEU A 239 17.52 1.97 2.72
CA LEU A 239 16.41 2.68 2.08
C LEU A 239 15.18 2.75 2.96
N GLU A 240 14.43 3.84 2.83
CA GLU A 240 13.07 3.94 3.38
C GLU A 240 12.03 3.93 2.27
N HIS A 241 10.90 3.26 2.52
CA HIS A 241 9.87 3.03 1.51
C HIS A 241 8.47 3.36 2.01
N ASN A 242 7.60 3.83 1.12
CA ASN A 242 6.17 3.95 1.34
C ASN A 242 5.39 3.22 0.24
N GLN A 243 4.51 2.30 0.65
CA GLN A 243 3.64 1.54 -0.25
C GLN A 243 2.16 1.87 -0.10
N TYR A 244 1.76 2.66 0.90
CA TYR A 244 0.33 2.84 1.20
C TYR A 244 -0.33 3.84 0.26
N ARG A 245 0.40 4.91 -0.11
CA ARG A 245 -0.10 6.00 -0.96
C ARG A 245 0.56 6.05 -2.35
N SER A 246 0.84 4.86 -2.89
CA SER A 246 1.34 4.63 -4.24
C SER A 246 1.02 3.19 -4.64
N PHE A 247 0.74 2.94 -5.92
CA PHE A 247 0.38 1.61 -6.39
C PHE A 247 1.58 0.65 -6.34
N GLN A 248 2.70 1.03 -6.97
CA GLN A 248 3.94 0.25 -6.94
C GLN A 248 4.77 0.53 -5.69
N GLY A 249 4.50 1.62 -4.97
CA GLY A 249 5.30 2.12 -3.84
C GLY A 249 6.43 3.05 -4.27
N LEU A 250 7.05 3.70 -3.29
CA LEU A 250 8.05 4.76 -3.48
C LEU A 250 9.20 4.61 -2.49
N THR A 251 10.45 4.61 -2.98
CA THR A 251 11.61 4.86 -2.13
C THR A 251 11.65 6.34 -1.74
N CYS A 252 11.46 6.60 -0.45
CA CYS A 252 11.31 7.92 0.13
C CYS A 252 12.63 8.51 0.63
N LEU A 253 13.59 7.66 0.97
CA LEU A 253 14.90 8.06 1.46
C LEU A 253 15.95 7.02 1.06
N MET A 254 17.20 7.46 0.91
CA MET A 254 18.36 6.58 0.78
C MET A 254 19.45 7.07 1.72
N GLN A 255 19.89 6.20 2.61
CA GLN A 255 20.93 6.48 3.59
C GLN A 255 22.23 5.85 3.10
N ILE A 256 23.32 6.59 3.23
CA ILE A 256 24.64 6.12 2.80
C ILE A 256 25.67 6.55 3.83
N SER A 257 26.47 5.59 4.32
CA SER A 257 27.62 5.89 5.17
C SER A 257 28.90 5.40 4.52
N THR A 258 29.89 6.28 4.50
CA THR A 258 31.29 5.93 4.23
C THR A 258 31.99 5.66 5.57
N ARG A 259 33.28 5.33 5.55
CA ARG A 259 34.07 5.21 6.79
C ARG A 259 34.19 6.51 7.57
N THR A 260 33.94 7.66 6.93
CA THR A 260 34.24 8.98 7.49
C THR A 260 33.04 9.91 7.59
N GLU A 261 31.95 9.66 6.86
CA GLU A 261 30.81 10.59 6.75
C GLU A 261 29.50 9.86 6.47
N ASP A 262 28.39 10.43 6.94
CA ASP A 262 27.02 9.97 6.72
C ASP A 262 26.24 10.89 5.78
N PHE A 263 25.37 10.30 4.97
CA PHE A 263 24.51 11.00 4.02
C PHE A 263 23.09 10.48 4.12
N ILE A 264 22.14 11.40 4.01
CA ILE A 264 20.74 11.07 3.73
C ILE A 264 20.35 11.75 2.44
N VAL A 265 19.87 11.00 1.46
CA VAL A 265 19.45 11.49 0.16
C VAL A 265 17.93 11.56 0.11
N ASP A 266 17.37 12.74 -0.17
CA ASP A 266 15.94 12.88 -0.43
C ASP A 266 15.63 12.37 -1.84
N THR A 267 15.24 11.10 -1.91
CA THR A 267 14.95 10.41 -3.18
C THR A 267 13.61 10.82 -3.80
N LEU A 268 12.72 11.48 -3.06
CA LEU A 268 11.48 12.04 -3.62
C LEU A 268 11.79 13.31 -4.40
N LYS A 269 12.54 14.24 -3.78
CA LYS A 269 12.93 15.49 -4.42
C LYS A 269 13.94 15.29 -5.55
N LEU A 270 14.85 14.33 -5.41
CA LEU A 270 15.90 14.03 -6.39
C LEU A 270 15.58 12.84 -7.30
N ARG A 271 14.32 12.42 -7.35
CA ARG A 271 13.86 11.17 -7.97
C ARG A 271 14.49 10.87 -9.34
N VAL A 272 14.45 11.84 -10.24
CA VAL A 272 14.97 11.73 -11.63
C VAL A 272 16.50 11.84 -11.73
N HIS A 273 17.16 12.28 -10.68
CA HIS A 273 18.60 12.53 -10.64
C HIS A 273 19.39 11.40 -9.95
N VAL A 274 18.79 10.71 -8.96
CA VAL A 274 19.46 9.63 -8.21
C VAL A 274 20.07 8.58 -9.15
N GLY A 275 19.28 8.04 -10.08
CA GLY A 275 19.74 7.04 -11.06
C GLY A 275 20.94 7.52 -11.88
N PRO A 276 20.83 8.63 -12.64
CA PRO A 276 21.93 9.15 -13.45
C PRO A 276 23.26 9.38 -12.71
N TYR A 277 23.24 9.77 -11.44
CA TYR A 277 24.47 10.07 -10.69
C TYR A 277 25.02 8.88 -9.90
N LEU A 278 24.18 7.95 -9.44
CA LEU A 278 24.62 6.86 -8.55
C LEU A 278 24.72 5.50 -9.25
N ARG A 279 24.08 5.29 -10.42
CA ARG A 279 24.06 3.98 -11.09
C ARG A 279 25.43 3.37 -11.32
N GLU A 280 26.38 4.15 -11.81
CA GLU A 280 27.71 3.63 -12.16
C GLU A 280 28.49 3.16 -10.93
N VAL A 281 28.45 3.91 -9.82
CA VAL A 281 29.17 3.52 -8.59
C VAL A 281 28.54 2.28 -7.91
N PHE A 282 27.22 2.11 -8.01
CA PHE A 282 26.54 0.92 -7.52
C PHE A 282 26.82 -0.32 -8.40
N LYS A 283 27.00 -0.12 -9.71
CA LYS A 283 27.34 -1.19 -10.67
C LYS A 283 28.83 -1.54 -10.68
N ASP A 284 29.70 -0.68 -10.15
CA ASP A 284 31.15 -0.88 -10.14
C ASP A 284 31.55 -2.10 -9.27
N PRO A 285 32.18 -3.15 -9.84
CA PRO A 285 32.61 -4.34 -9.09
C PRO A 285 33.78 -4.06 -8.13
N THR A 286 34.50 -2.96 -8.30
CA THR A 286 35.62 -2.58 -7.40
C THR A 286 35.14 -1.96 -6.10
N LYS A 287 33.87 -1.53 -6.06
CA LYS A 287 33.25 -0.85 -4.92
C LYS A 287 32.38 -1.83 -4.14
N LYS A 288 32.56 -1.93 -2.84
CA LYS A 288 31.73 -2.79 -2.00
C LYS A 288 30.51 -2.04 -1.48
N LYS A 289 29.32 -2.59 -1.72
CA LYS A 289 28.08 -2.05 -1.15
C LYS A 289 27.66 -2.94 0.02
N VAL A 290 27.61 -2.39 1.22
CA VAL A 290 27.18 -3.11 2.42
C VAL A 290 25.74 -2.77 2.71
N LEU A 291 24.86 -3.77 2.74
CA LEU A 291 23.45 -3.62 3.07
C LEU A 291 23.07 -4.62 4.17
N HIS A 292 21.86 -4.48 4.72
CA HIS A 292 21.33 -5.41 5.72
C HIS A 292 19.94 -5.92 5.32
N GLY A 293 19.83 -7.19 4.92
CA GLY A 293 18.53 -7.76 4.52
C GLY A 293 17.97 -7.11 3.26
N ALA A 294 18.80 -7.03 2.22
CA ALA A 294 18.61 -6.17 1.06
C ALA A 294 17.57 -6.68 0.03
N ASP A 295 16.83 -7.76 0.34
CA ASP A 295 15.91 -8.43 -0.58
C ASP A 295 14.92 -7.46 -1.24
N ARG A 296 14.42 -6.46 -0.48
CA ARG A 296 13.52 -5.43 -1.01
C ARG A 296 14.26 -4.24 -1.60
N ASP A 297 15.38 -3.85 -1.01
CA ASP A 297 16.15 -2.69 -1.45
C ASP A 297 16.64 -2.84 -2.88
N ILE A 298 17.12 -4.04 -3.24
CA ILE A 298 17.58 -4.34 -4.60
C ILE A 298 16.48 -4.07 -5.62
N VAL A 299 15.26 -4.56 -5.40
CA VAL A 299 14.17 -4.37 -6.36
C VAL A 299 13.64 -2.93 -6.34
N TRP A 300 13.69 -2.23 -5.20
CA TRP A 300 13.33 -0.82 -5.12
C TRP A 300 14.31 0.08 -5.87
N LEU A 301 15.63 -0.15 -5.73
CA LEU A 301 16.67 0.55 -6.49
C LEU A 301 16.48 0.43 -8.00
N GLN A 302 16.07 -0.75 -8.46
CA GLN A 302 15.81 -1.02 -9.87
C GLN A 302 14.54 -0.33 -10.35
N ARG A 303 13.41 -0.55 -9.65
CA ARG A 303 12.11 0.06 -9.98
C ARG A 303 12.23 1.56 -10.06
N ASP A 304 12.87 2.15 -9.06
CA ASP A 304 12.84 3.59 -8.88
C ASP A 304 13.96 4.27 -9.69
N PHE A 305 15.20 3.81 -9.59
CA PHE A 305 16.34 4.57 -10.09
C PHE A 305 17.06 3.88 -11.25
N GLY A 306 16.64 2.66 -11.63
CA GLY A 306 17.38 1.81 -12.56
C GLY A 306 18.80 1.55 -12.07
N ILE A 307 18.97 1.40 -10.75
CA ILE A 307 20.24 1.09 -10.10
C ILE A 307 20.32 -0.42 -9.88
N TYR A 308 21.41 -1.02 -10.33
CA TYR A 308 21.72 -2.44 -10.13
C TYR A 308 23.00 -2.54 -9.30
N VAL A 309 22.98 -3.38 -8.27
CA VAL A 309 24.06 -3.44 -7.29
C VAL A 309 25.00 -4.59 -7.62
N CYS A 310 26.28 -4.28 -7.81
CA CYS A 310 27.35 -5.26 -8.00
C CYS A 310 28.21 -5.37 -6.73
N ASN A 311 28.89 -6.49 -6.44
CA ASN A 311 29.77 -6.62 -5.26
C ASN A 311 29.11 -6.12 -3.95
N MET A 312 27.94 -6.67 -3.65
CA MET A 312 27.25 -6.42 -2.39
C MET A 312 27.68 -7.43 -1.31
N PHE A 313 27.76 -6.97 -0.07
CA PHE A 313 27.79 -7.81 1.12
C PHE A 313 26.55 -7.57 1.96
N ASP A 314 25.68 -8.58 2.09
CA ASP A 314 24.49 -8.50 2.94
C ASP A 314 24.80 -9.03 4.36
N THR A 315 24.82 -8.12 5.33
CA THR A 315 25.08 -8.44 6.74
C THR A 315 23.98 -9.28 7.40
N GLY A 316 22.74 -9.22 6.88
CA GLY A 316 21.64 -10.11 7.27
C GLY A 316 21.88 -11.54 6.78
N GLN A 317 22.40 -11.74 5.57
CA GLN A 317 22.81 -13.08 5.10
C GLN A 317 24.00 -13.60 5.89
N ALA A 318 24.98 -12.74 6.19
CA ALA A 318 26.11 -13.08 7.06
C ALA A 318 25.66 -13.56 8.45
N SER A 319 24.68 -12.88 9.05
CA SER A 319 24.12 -13.25 10.36
C SER A 319 23.45 -14.64 10.34
N ARG A 320 22.77 -14.98 9.24
CA ARG A 320 22.15 -16.30 9.03
C ARG A 320 23.18 -17.40 8.88
N VAL A 321 24.25 -17.15 8.11
CA VAL A 321 25.34 -18.12 7.94
C VAL A 321 26.09 -18.37 9.26
N LEU A 322 26.32 -17.32 10.04
CA LEU A 322 26.89 -17.42 11.38
C LEU A 322 25.95 -18.03 12.42
N LYS A 323 24.67 -18.26 12.07
CA LYS A 323 23.62 -18.78 12.97
C LYS A 323 23.52 -17.98 14.27
N LEU A 324 23.56 -16.65 14.17
CA LEU A 324 23.31 -15.77 15.30
C LEU A 324 21.89 -15.97 15.85
N GLU A 325 21.66 -15.60 17.11
CA GLU A 325 20.35 -15.77 17.76
C GLU A 325 19.23 -15.04 17.01
N ARG A 326 19.53 -13.86 16.47
CA ARG A 326 18.64 -13.09 15.59
C ARG A 326 19.42 -12.48 14.43
N PHE A 327 18.71 -12.15 13.36
CA PHE A 327 19.32 -11.67 12.11
C PHE A 327 18.98 -10.21 11.79
N SER A 328 18.28 -9.50 12.68
CA SER A 328 17.86 -8.12 12.44
C SER A 328 18.98 -7.12 12.67
N LEU A 329 18.91 -5.96 12.00
CA LEU A 329 19.87 -4.87 12.16
C LEU A 329 19.94 -4.42 13.62
N GLN A 330 18.78 -4.27 14.27
CA GLN A 330 18.71 -3.95 15.69
C GLN A 330 19.53 -4.91 16.55
N TYR A 331 19.46 -6.22 16.29
CA TYR A 331 20.22 -7.20 17.05
C TYR A 331 21.72 -6.97 16.86
N LEU A 332 22.17 -6.71 15.64
CA LEU A 332 23.58 -6.43 15.36
C LEU A 332 24.05 -5.12 15.98
N LEU A 333 23.24 -4.06 15.93
CA LEU A 333 23.53 -2.78 16.58
C LEU A 333 23.70 -2.97 18.10
N LEU A 334 22.80 -3.72 18.73
CA LEU A 334 22.87 -3.95 20.17
C LEU A 334 24.09 -4.81 20.55
N HIS A 335 24.28 -5.94 19.90
CA HIS A 335 25.26 -6.95 20.31
C HIS A 335 26.69 -6.69 19.81
N LEU A 336 26.86 -5.96 18.70
CA LEU A 336 28.18 -5.65 18.15
C LEU A 336 28.60 -4.22 18.43
N CYS A 337 27.65 -3.27 18.46
CA CYS A 337 27.96 -1.84 18.58
C CYS A 337 27.64 -1.25 19.96
N GLU A 338 26.87 -1.98 20.78
CA GLU A 338 26.30 -1.54 22.06
C GLU A 338 25.29 -0.38 21.90
N VAL A 339 24.58 -0.36 20.77
CA VAL A 339 23.62 0.69 20.40
C VAL A 339 22.19 0.13 20.41
N THR A 340 21.28 0.81 21.10
CA THR A 340 19.87 0.42 21.16
C THR A 340 19.08 1.15 20.07
N ALA A 341 18.71 0.42 19.01
CA ALA A 341 17.93 0.99 17.90
C ALA A 341 16.48 1.30 18.31
N ASN A 342 15.96 2.45 17.87
CA ASN A 342 14.59 2.88 18.14
C ASN A 342 13.59 2.34 17.09
N LYS A 343 12.77 1.35 17.44
CA LYS A 343 11.79 0.75 16.50
C LYS A 343 10.61 1.65 16.12
N GLU A 344 10.40 2.77 16.80
CA GLU A 344 9.17 3.55 16.65
C GLU A 344 8.99 4.09 15.22
N TYR A 345 10.08 4.36 14.50
CA TYR A 345 10.05 4.99 13.18
C TYR A 345 10.12 4.03 11.99
N GLN A 346 10.26 2.72 12.23
CA GLN A 346 10.30 1.72 11.16
C GLN A 346 9.03 1.74 10.29
N ASN A 347 7.88 2.08 10.89
CA ASN A 347 6.60 2.19 10.19
C ASN A 347 6.17 3.64 10.01
N ALA A 348 7.09 4.62 10.07
CA ALA A 348 6.73 6.03 9.92
C ALA A 348 6.29 6.36 8.47
N ASP A 349 5.52 7.42 8.31
CA ASP A 349 5.22 7.96 6.98
C ASP A 349 6.43 8.76 6.44
N TRP A 350 7.37 8.07 5.80
CA TRP A 350 8.60 8.64 5.23
C TRP A 350 8.39 9.65 4.09
N ARG A 351 7.14 9.88 3.68
CA ARG A 351 6.77 10.95 2.74
C ARG A 351 6.80 12.34 3.39
N GLN A 352 6.74 12.42 4.73
CA GLN A 352 6.71 13.68 5.46
C GLN A 352 7.91 14.57 5.13
N ARG A 353 7.64 15.86 4.85
CA ARG A 353 8.65 16.92 4.66
C ARG A 353 8.22 18.22 5.36
N PRO A 354 9.13 18.99 5.97
CA PRO A 354 10.55 18.64 6.22
C PRO A 354 10.67 17.41 7.13
N LEU A 355 11.79 16.68 7.02
CA LEU A 355 12.03 15.49 7.83
C LEU A 355 12.30 15.92 9.29
N PRO A 356 11.54 15.39 10.28
CA PRO A 356 11.84 15.62 11.69
C PRO A 356 13.23 15.11 12.07
N ASP A 357 13.92 15.83 12.98
CA ASP A 357 15.26 15.46 13.44
C ASP A 357 15.35 14.03 13.98
N VAL A 358 14.28 13.53 14.60
CA VAL A 358 14.17 12.15 15.09
C VAL A 358 14.17 11.12 13.97
N MET A 359 13.57 11.41 12.82
CA MET A 359 13.58 10.55 11.64
C MET A 359 14.94 10.63 10.92
N ILE A 360 15.55 11.82 10.88
CA ILE A 360 16.92 12.00 10.38
C ILE A 360 17.89 11.16 11.21
N ARG A 361 17.79 11.23 12.54
CA ARG A 361 18.63 10.43 13.45
C ARG A 361 18.43 8.93 13.21
N TYR A 362 17.19 8.47 13.16
CA TYR A 362 16.86 7.06 12.90
C TYR A 362 17.49 6.59 11.58
N GLY A 363 17.21 7.29 10.47
CA GLY A 363 17.75 6.88 9.17
C GLY A 363 19.29 6.91 9.12
N ARG A 364 19.93 7.86 9.80
CA ARG A 364 21.41 7.87 9.91
C ARG A 364 21.92 6.64 10.66
N GLU A 365 21.27 6.24 11.76
CA GLU A 365 21.68 5.10 12.60
C GLU A 365 21.73 3.78 11.83
N ASP A 366 20.85 3.58 10.85
CA ASP A 366 20.76 2.32 10.08
C ASP A 366 22.00 2.03 9.21
N THR A 367 22.71 3.06 8.76
CA THR A 367 23.94 2.90 7.95
C THR A 367 25.22 3.25 8.68
N HIS A 368 25.16 4.14 9.67
CA HIS A 368 26.34 4.68 10.36
C HIS A 368 27.25 3.60 10.95
N TYR A 369 26.68 2.58 11.59
CA TYR A 369 27.44 1.47 12.19
C TYR A 369 27.65 0.28 11.25
N LEU A 370 27.05 0.28 10.07
CA LEU A 370 26.90 -0.91 9.25
C LEU A 370 28.24 -1.40 8.67
N LEU A 371 29.17 -0.48 8.35
CA LEU A 371 30.52 -0.85 7.91
C LEU A 371 31.37 -1.49 9.03
N TYR A 372 31.16 -1.07 10.29
CA TYR A 372 31.79 -1.73 11.43
C TYR A 372 31.21 -3.11 11.68
N ILE A 373 29.88 -3.26 11.54
CA ILE A 373 29.21 -4.57 11.57
C ILE A 373 29.77 -5.47 10.46
N TYR A 374 29.93 -4.97 9.24
CA TYR A 374 30.57 -5.69 8.14
C TYR A 374 31.96 -6.20 8.54
N ASP A 375 32.80 -5.36 9.15
CA ASP A 375 34.13 -5.78 9.65
C ASP A 375 34.05 -6.92 10.66
N GLN A 376 33.16 -6.80 11.64
CA GLN A 376 33.01 -7.81 12.69
C GLN A 376 32.51 -9.14 12.13
N LEU A 377 31.56 -9.10 11.20
CA LEU A 377 30.98 -10.30 10.61
C LEU A 377 31.98 -11.02 9.71
N ARG A 378 32.75 -10.30 8.87
CA ARG A 378 33.77 -10.94 8.03
C ARG A 378 34.89 -11.59 8.84
N ILE A 379 35.29 -10.99 9.97
CA ILE A 379 36.26 -11.61 10.89
C ILE A 379 35.69 -12.88 11.52
N LYS A 380 34.44 -12.85 12.00
CA LYS A 380 33.78 -14.03 12.59
C LYS A 380 33.63 -15.16 11.56
N LEU A 381 33.24 -14.84 10.32
CA LEU A 381 33.13 -15.82 9.22
C LEU A 381 34.49 -16.43 8.88
N PHE A 382 35.54 -15.60 8.87
CA PHE A 382 36.90 -16.06 8.62
C PHE A 382 37.41 -16.97 9.74
N ALA A 383 37.18 -16.64 11.01
CA ALA A 383 37.51 -17.51 12.13
C ALA A 383 36.80 -18.86 12.03
N LEU A 384 35.49 -18.86 11.74
CA LEU A 384 34.70 -20.07 11.54
C LEU A 384 35.24 -20.95 10.40
N SER A 385 35.74 -20.32 9.33
CA SER A 385 36.36 -21.06 8.21
C SER A 385 37.65 -21.79 8.59
N LYS A 386 38.37 -21.33 9.62
CA LYS A 386 39.58 -21.99 10.13
C LYS A 386 39.27 -23.15 11.08
N GLU A 387 38.11 -23.12 11.72
CA GLU A 387 37.67 -24.13 12.69
C GLU A 387 36.91 -25.30 12.04
N SER A 388 36.34 -25.09 10.85
CA SER A 388 35.53 -26.08 10.14
C SER A 388 36.38 -26.99 9.25
N GLU A 389 36.24 -28.31 9.40
CA GLU A 389 36.78 -29.31 8.45
C GLU A 389 35.91 -29.43 7.17
N SER A 390 34.81 -28.69 7.08
CA SER A 390 33.91 -28.67 5.90
C SER A 390 34.57 -28.03 4.69
N SER A 391 34.23 -28.53 3.50
CA SER A 391 34.63 -27.94 2.21
C SER A 391 34.00 -26.58 1.91
N GLU A 392 32.93 -26.20 2.62
CA GLU A 392 32.20 -24.96 2.37
C GLU A 392 32.71 -23.81 3.23
N ASN A 393 33.36 -22.82 2.59
CA ASN A 393 33.82 -21.61 3.26
C ASN A 393 32.63 -20.69 3.58
N PRO A 394 32.33 -20.41 4.87
CA PRO A 394 31.18 -19.59 5.28
C PRO A 394 31.17 -18.19 4.65
N LEU A 395 32.34 -17.58 4.45
CA LEU A 395 32.44 -16.28 3.80
C LEU A 395 32.00 -16.36 2.33
N VAL A 396 32.40 -17.40 1.62
CA VAL A 396 32.02 -17.63 0.22
C VAL A 396 30.50 -17.82 0.11
N GLU A 397 29.89 -18.55 1.04
CA GLU A 397 28.44 -18.74 1.08
C GLU A 397 27.69 -17.41 1.28
N VAL A 398 28.21 -16.49 2.11
CA VAL A 398 27.61 -15.16 2.27
C VAL A 398 27.67 -14.35 0.97
N TYR A 399 28.81 -14.37 0.27
CA TYR A 399 28.94 -13.69 -1.03
C TYR A 399 28.03 -14.31 -2.09
N LYS A 400 27.88 -15.64 -2.09
CA LYS A 400 26.95 -16.33 -2.98
C LYS A 400 25.51 -15.89 -2.71
N ARG A 401 25.05 -15.90 -1.46
CA ARG A 401 23.70 -15.44 -1.09
C ARG A 401 23.48 -13.96 -1.41
N SER A 402 24.48 -13.12 -1.15
CA SER A 402 24.42 -11.69 -1.49
C SER A 402 24.32 -11.49 -3.00
N TYR A 403 25.10 -12.26 -3.77
CA TYR A 403 25.02 -12.26 -5.23
C TYR A 403 23.64 -12.70 -5.73
N ASP A 404 23.07 -13.77 -5.17
CA ASP A 404 21.74 -14.26 -5.52
C ASP A 404 20.65 -13.21 -5.25
N VAL A 405 20.75 -12.45 -4.16
CA VAL A 405 19.87 -11.31 -3.87
C VAL A 405 20.03 -10.20 -4.92
N CYS A 406 21.27 -9.84 -5.28
CA CYS A 406 21.52 -8.85 -6.32
C CYS A 406 21.06 -9.27 -7.72
N MET A 407 20.99 -10.57 -8.01
CA MET A 407 20.54 -11.11 -9.30
C MET A 407 19.04 -11.01 -9.53
N GLN A 408 18.26 -10.68 -8.50
CA GLN A 408 16.82 -10.45 -8.63
C GLN A 408 16.54 -9.29 -9.59
N LEU A 409 15.50 -9.44 -10.40
CA LEU A 409 14.96 -8.36 -11.23
C LEU A 409 13.60 -7.95 -10.68
N TYR A 410 13.36 -6.65 -10.60
CA TYR A 410 12.05 -6.11 -10.22
C TYR A 410 11.00 -6.51 -11.26
N GLU A 411 9.93 -7.13 -10.77
CA GLU A 411 8.75 -7.46 -11.56
C GLU A 411 7.54 -6.72 -10.98
N LYS A 412 6.67 -6.22 -11.86
CA LYS A 412 5.39 -5.65 -11.44
C LYS A 412 4.44 -6.75 -11.01
N GLU A 413 3.63 -6.44 -10.00
CA GLU A 413 2.44 -7.24 -9.71
C GLU A 413 1.42 -7.02 -10.83
N LEU A 414 1.10 -8.09 -11.55
CA LEU A 414 0.13 -8.07 -12.64
C LEU A 414 -1.22 -8.62 -12.18
N LEU A 415 -2.28 -7.94 -12.59
CA LEU A 415 -3.63 -8.43 -12.45
C LEU A 415 -3.84 -9.55 -13.47
N THR A 416 -4.18 -10.74 -12.97
CA THR A 416 -4.56 -11.93 -13.74
C THR A 416 -5.97 -12.36 -13.34
N GLU A 417 -6.54 -13.30 -14.11
CA GLU A 417 -7.87 -13.87 -13.82
C GLU A 417 -7.94 -14.49 -12.42
N ASP A 418 -6.82 -15.00 -11.89
CA ASP A 418 -6.73 -15.67 -10.59
C ASP A 418 -6.23 -14.75 -9.46
N SER A 419 -5.92 -13.48 -9.73
CA SER A 419 -5.38 -12.57 -8.70
C SER A 419 -6.28 -12.44 -7.48
N TYR A 420 -7.61 -12.51 -7.66
CA TYR A 420 -8.57 -12.42 -6.57
C TYR A 420 -8.44 -13.57 -5.55
N LEU A 421 -7.92 -14.74 -5.96
CA LEU A 421 -7.72 -15.90 -5.07
C LEU A 421 -6.64 -15.65 -4.01
N HIS A 422 -5.74 -14.69 -4.24
CA HIS A 422 -4.62 -14.37 -3.37
C HIS A 422 -4.96 -13.31 -2.31
N ILE A 423 -6.21 -12.81 -2.29
CA ILE A 423 -6.65 -11.83 -1.30
C ILE A 423 -6.58 -12.43 0.10
N TYR A 424 -5.83 -11.76 0.98
CA TYR A 424 -5.71 -12.17 2.37
C TYR A 424 -7.08 -12.21 3.06
N GLY A 425 -7.37 -13.33 3.72
CA GLY A 425 -8.63 -13.59 4.41
C GLY A 425 -9.66 -14.36 3.57
N LEU A 426 -9.50 -14.43 2.24
CA LEU A 426 -10.47 -15.10 1.36
C LEU A 426 -10.61 -16.60 1.67
N LEU A 427 -9.49 -17.30 1.85
CA LEU A 427 -9.49 -18.76 2.09
C LEU A 427 -10.33 -19.16 3.32
N GLY A 428 -10.32 -18.34 4.37
CA GLY A 428 -11.09 -18.57 5.60
C GLY A 428 -12.55 -18.08 5.53
N ALA A 429 -12.93 -17.34 4.49
CA ALA A 429 -14.25 -16.74 4.38
C ALA A 429 -15.35 -17.73 3.97
N GLY A 430 -14.98 -18.88 3.37
CA GLY A 430 -15.92 -19.95 3.03
C GLY A 430 -16.95 -19.59 1.95
N PHE A 431 -16.62 -18.63 1.09
CA PHE A 431 -17.53 -18.06 0.10
C PHE A 431 -18.08 -19.07 -0.92
N ASN A 432 -19.31 -18.83 -1.35
CA ASN A 432 -19.92 -19.53 -2.47
C ASN A 432 -19.53 -18.87 -3.82
N ALA A 433 -19.98 -19.45 -4.94
CA ALA A 433 -19.64 -18.97 -6.27
C ALA A 433 -20.06 -17.52 -6.53
N GLN A 434 -21.24 -17.09 -6.05
CA GLN A 434 -21.72 -15.71 -6.21
C GLN A 434 -20.86 -14.71 -5.44
N GLN A 435 -20.56 -15.03 -4.18
CA GLN A 435 -19.69 -14.19 -3.34
C GLN A 435 -18.28 -14.12 -3.93
N LEU A 436 -17.77 -15.23 -4.49
CA LEU A 436 -16.46 -15.28 -5.13
C LEU A 436 -16.43 -14.45 -6.44
N ALA A 437 -17.50 -14.50 -7.22
CA ALA A 437 -17.67 -13.63 -8.39
C ALA A 437 -17.63 -12.14 -7.99
N VAL A 438 -18.27 -11.79 -6.86
CA VAL A 438 -18.21 -10.42 -6.32
C VAL A 438 -16.79 -10.05 -5.90
N VAL A 439 -16.08 -10.93 -5.20
CA VAL A 439 -14.66 -10.71 -4.84
C VAL A 439 -13.81 -10.45 -6.09
N SER A 440 -13.99 -11.26 -7.14
CA SER A 440 -13.27 -11.11 -8.40
C SER A 440 -13.54 -9.76 -9.07
N GLY A 441 -14.82 -9.40 -9.26
CA GLY A 441 -15.19 -8.12 -9.88
C GLY A 441 -14.75 -6.90 -9.07
N LEU A 442 -14.84 -6.95 -7.74
CA LEU A 442 -14.33 -5.87 -6.88
C LEU A 442 -12.81 -5.79 -6.90
N ASN A 443 -12.10 -6.92 -7.00
CA ASN A 443 -10.65 -6.92 -7.09
C ASN A 443 -10.16 -6.28 -8.39
N GLU A 444 -10.81 -6.61 -9.52
CA GLU A 444 -10.51 -6.02 -10.83
C GLU A 444 -10.75 -4.50 -10.82
N TRP A 445 -11.94 -4.06 -10.40
CA TRP A 445 -12.25 -2.63 -10.29
C TRP A 445 -11.26 -1.89 -9.40
N ARG A 446 -10.95 -2.46 -8.24
CA ARG A 446 -10.01 -1.89 -7.27
C ARG A 446 -8.61 -1.76 -7.85
N ASP A 447 -8.12 -2.76 -8.57
CA ASP A 447 -6.80 -2.74 -9.19
C ASP A 447 -6.73 -1.70 -10.32
N ILE A 448 -7.74 -1.64 -11.19
CA ILE A 448 -7.84 -0.64 -12.26
C ILE A 448 -7.77 0.78 -11.68
N LEU A 449 -8.60 1.07 -10.67
CA LEU A 449 -8.64 2.38 -10.03
C LEU A 449 -7.35 2.70 -9.27
N ALA A 450 -6.78 1.71 -8.58
CA ALA A 450 -5.51 1.87 -7.87
C ALA A 450 -4.35 2.22 -8.83
N ARG A 451 -4.33 1.62 -10.02
CA ARG A 451 -3.34 1.93 -11.06
C ARG A 451 -3.51 3.33 -11.64
N SER A 452 -4.75 3.73 -11.98
CA SER A 452 -5.04 5.06 -12.56
C SER A 452 -4.72 6.18 -11.58
N GLU A 453 -5.10 5.99 -10.32
CA GLU A 453 -4.91 6.99 -9.27
C GLU A 453 -3.52 6.94 -8.63
N ASP A 454 -2.65 5.99 -9.02
CA ASP A 454 -1.39 5.68 -8.33
C ASP A 454 -1.55 5.65 -6.80
N GLU A 455 -2.44 4.77 -6.35
CA GLU A 455 -2.73 4.52 -4.94
C GLU A 455 -2.64 3.02 -4.67
N SER A 456 -2.42 2.62 -3.41
CA SER A 456 -2.43 1.20 -3.09
C SER A 456 -3.85 0.63 -3.13
N THR A 457 -3.99 -0.65 -3.50
CA THR A 457 -5.29 -1.35 -3.47
C THR A 457 -5.92 -1.30 -2.08
N GLY A 458 -5.11 -1.35 -1.02
CA GLY A 458 -5.56 -1.23 0.36
C GLY A 458 -6.07 0.16 0.74
N PHE A 459 -5.60 1.23 0.09
CA PHE A 459 -6.11 2.59 0.27
C PHE A 459 -7.42 2.80 -0.50
N ILE A 460 -7.55 2.24 -1.71
CA ILE A 460 -8.79 2.28 -2.50
C ILE A 460 -9.92 1.53 -1.78
N LEU A 461 -9.71 0.24 -1.50
CA LEU A 461 -10.70 -0.62 -0.85
C LEU A 461 -10.00 -1.70 0.00
N PRO A 462 -9.96 -1.54 1.34
CA PRO A 462 -9.32 -2.49 2.23
C PRO A 462 -9.89 -3.91 2.10
N ASN A 463 -9.03 -4.94 2.17
CA ASN A 463 -9.44 -6.35 2.02
C ASN A 463 -10.61 -6.74 2.93
N LYS A 464 -10.63 -6.27 4.19
CA LYS A 464 -11.71 -6.55 5.13
C LYS A 464 -13.06 -6.03 4.63
N VAL A 465 -13.08 -4.82 4.06
CA VAL A 465 -14.30 -4.19 3.55
C VAL A 465 -14.72 -4.85 2.25
N LEU A 466 -13.77 -5.16 1.36
CA LEU A 466 -14.02 -5.94 0.14
C LEU A 466 -14.72 -7.27 0.45
N LEU A 467 -14.19 -8.03 1.41
CA LEU A 467 -14.77 -9.31 1.82
C LEU A 467 -16.15 -9.13 2.48
N GLU A 468 -16.37 -8.06 3.24
CA GLU A 468 -17.69 -7.79 3.84
C GLU A 468 -18.74 -7.42 2.77
N ILE A 469 -18.36 -6.62 1.76
CA ILE A 469 -19.23 -6.33 0.61
C ILE A 469 -19.56 -7.64 -0.12
N ALA A 470 -18.57 -8.48 -0.38
CA ALA A 470 -18.78 -9.78 -1.02
C ALA A 470 -19.66 -10.72 -0.19
N LYS A 471 -19.55 -10.66 1.15
CA LYS A 471 -20.37 -11.47 2.05
C LYS A 471 -21.84 -11.06 2.03
N GLN A 472 -22.10 -9.75 2.10
CA GLN A 472 -23.46 -9.18 2.23
C GLN A 472 -24.13 -8.94 0.87
N MET A 473 -23.35 -8.84 -0.21
CA MET A 473 -23.81 -8.64 -1.59
C MET A 473 -24.85 -7.50 -1.73
N PRO A 474 -24.53 -6.25 -1.33
CA PRO A 474 -25.48 -5.14 -1.39
C PRO A 474 -25.84 -4.79 -2.85
N VAL A 475 -27.13 -4.83 -3.18
CA VAL A 475 -27.65 -4.50 -4.53
C VAL A 475 -28.25 -3.09 -4.64
N THR A 476 -28.14 -2.29 -3.57
CA THR A 476 -28.60 -0.90 -3.48
C THR A 476 -27.52 0.00 -2.88
N ILE A 477 -27.50 1.27 -3.29
CA ILE A 477 -26.53 2.27 -2.80
C ILE A 477 -26.64 2.44 -1.28
N SER A 478 -27.86 2.58 -0.74
CA SER A 478 -28.09 2.68 0.70
C SER A 478 -27.65 1.43 1.46
N GLY A 479 -27.72 0.26 0.83
CA GLY A 479 -27.20 -0.98 1.37
C GLY A 479 -25.68 -0.97 1.47
N LEU A 480 -25.00 -0.54 0.41
CA LEU A 480 -23.55 -0.41 0.37
C LEU A 480 -23.03 0.62 1.37
N ARG A 481 -23.61 1.83 1.39
CA ARG A 481 -23.22 2.93 2.30
C ARG A 481 -23.36 2.56 3.78
N ARG A 482 -24.26 1.64 4.14
CA ARG A 482 -24.37 1.14 5.53
C ARG A 482 -23.22 0.20 5.90
N LEU A 483 -22.66 -0.52 4.92
CA LEU A 483 -21.52 -1.42 5.13
C LEU A 483 -20.19 -0.66 5.12
N THR A 484 -20.12 0.40 4.32
CA THR A 484 -18.94 1.24 4.14
C THR A 484 -19.14 2.53 4.93
N SER A 485 -18.59 2.61 6.15
CA SER A 485 -18.59 3.87 6.90
C SER A 485 -17.81 4.95 6.14
N SER A 486 -18.13 6.24 6.38
CA SER A 486 -17.68 7.45 5.63
C SER A 486 -16.17 7.76 5.67
N LYS A 487 -15.30 6.75 5.60
CA LYS A 487 -13.84 6.88 5.69
C LYS A 487 -13.12 6.36 4.44
N LEU A 488 -13.84 6.12 3.34
CA LEU A 488 -13.29 5.52 2.13
C LEU A 488 -13.68 6.37 0.91
N PRO A 489 -12.92 7.45 0.62
CA PRO A 489 -13.32 8.42 -0.41
C PRO A 489 -13.55 7.74 -1.77
N TYR A 490 -12.65 6.85 -2.20
CA TYR A 490 -12.80 6.15 -3.48
C TYR A 490 -14.03 5.24 -3.56
N VAL A 491 -14.49 4.69 -2.43
CA VAL A 491 -15.71 3.89 -2.39
C VAL A 491 -16.93 4.80 -2.44
N ASP A 492 -16.91 5.91 -1.68
CA ASP A 492 -18.01 6.86 -1.61
C ASP A 492 -18.28 7.54 -2.97
N HIS A 493 -17.24 7.84 -3.75
CA HIS A 493 -17.37 8.40 -5.10
C HIS A 493 -17.82 7.39 -6.17
N ASN A 494 -17.75 6.08 -5.89
CA ASN A 494 -17.99 5.02 -6.88
C ASN A 494 -19.09 4.02 -6.42
N LEU A 495 -20.02 4.46 -5.57
CA LEU A 495 -21.04 3.59 -4.98
C LEU A 495 -21.92 2.90 -6.03
N ASP A 496 -22.31 3.63 -7.07
CA ASP A 496 -23.12 3.15 -8.19
C ASP A 496 -22.38 2.06 -9.00
N VAL A 497 -21.11 2.30 -9.31
CA VAL A 497 -20.22 1.36 -10.02
C VAL A 497 -20.09 0.07 -9.21
N ILE A 498 -19.80 0.16 -7.92
CA ILE A 498 -19.65 -0.99 -7.02
C ILE A 498 -20.95 -1.79 -6.94
N VAL A 499 -22.10 -1.14 -6.77
CA VAL A 499 -23.41 -1.82 -6.74
C VAL A 499 -23.70 -2.53 -8.07
N ASN A 500 -23.34 -1.91 -9.20
CA ASN A 500 -23.51 -2.52 -10.53
C ASN A 500 -22.60 -3.75 -10.70
N ILE A 501 -21.34 -3.68 -10.24
CA ILE A 501 -20.41 -4.82 -10.21
C ILE A 501 -21.02 -5.97 -9.39
N VAL A 502 -21.53 -5.69 -8.19
CA VAL A 502 -22.16 -6.70 -7.33
C VAL A 502 -23.34 -7.36 -8.04
N ARG A 503 -24.24 -6.57 -8.65
CA ARG A 503 -25.41 -7.09 -9.36
C ARG A 503 -25.02 -7.99 -10.53
N HIS A 504 -24.04 -7.56 -11.32
CA HIS A 504 -23.54 -8.33 -12.47
C HIS A 504 -22.84 -9.62 -12.04
N ALA A 505 -22.01 -9.56 -10.99
CA ALA A 505 -21.28 -10.71 -10.48
C ALA A 505 -22.22 -11.81 -9.95
N ILE A 506 -23.29 -11.44 -9.24
CA ILE A 506 -24.29 -12.39 -8.73
C ILE A 506 -24.95 -13.17 -9.89
N GLN A 507 -25.22 -12.50 -11.00
CA GLN A 507 -25.85 -13.10 -12.18
C GLN A 507 -24.89 -14.00 -12.98
N ASN A 508 -23.59 -13.72 -12.94
CA ASN A 508 -22.56 -14.41 -13.71
C ASN A 508 -21.64 -15.29 -12.84
N ALA A 509 -22.21 -15.96 -11.85
CA ALA A 509 -21.45 -16.71 -10.85
C ALA A 509 -21.00 -18.11 -11.28
N ALA A 510 -21.57 -18.68 -12.35
CA ALA A 510 -21.30 -20.05 -12.78
C ALA A 510 -19.81 -20.40 -12.99
N PRO A 511 -18.97 -19.52 -13.57
CA PRO A 511 -17.53 -19.81 -13.72
C PRO A 511 -16.77 -19.98 -12.40
N PHE A 512 -17.32 -19.50 -11.28
CA PHE A 512 -16.66 -19.50 -9.97
C PHE A 512 -17.00 -20.73 -9.12
N GLU A 513 -17.86 -21.63 -9.59
CA GLU A 513 -18.27 -22.83 -8.83
C GLU A 513 -17.09 -23.75 -8.51
N GLU A 514 -16.24 -24.01 -9.50
CA GLU A 514 -15.07 -24.87 -9.34
C GLU A 514 -14.06 -24.25 -8.37
N ALA A 515 -13.76 -22.96 -8.53
CA ALA A 515 -12.86 -22.23 -7.64
C ALA A 515 -13.37 -22.20 -6.19
N ALA A 516 -14.66 -22.00 -5.98
CA ALA A 516 -15.27 -22.04 -4.65
C ALA A 516 -15.17 -23.43 -4.00
N LEU A 517 -15.33 -24.51 -4.76
CA LEU A 517 -15.14 -25.87 -4.27
C LEU A 517 -13.67 -26.11 -3.85
N ARG A 518 -12.72 -25.77 -4.74
CA ARG A 518 -11.28 -25.92 -4.48
C ARG A 518 -10.83 -25.15 -3.25
N LEU A 519 -11.34 -23.93 -3.02
CA LEU A 519 -11.03 -23.15 -1.81
C LEU A 519 -11.53 -23.83 -0.54
N LYS A 520 -12.74 -24.40 -0.55
CA LYS A 520 -13.30 -25.13 0.60
C LYS A 520 -12.48 -26.38 0.93
N GLU A 521 -12.10 -27.15 -0.08
CA GLU A 521 -11.25 -28.33 0.08
C GLU A 521 -9.87 -27.95 0.63
N THR A 522 -9.25 -26.90 0.08
CA THR A 522 -7.95 -26.38 0.52
C THR A 522 -8.01 -25.91 1.98
N TYR A 523 -9.06 -25.19 2.36
CA TYR A 523 -9.27 -24.77 3.74
C TYR A 523 -9.45 -25.95 4.69
N ALA A 524 -10.26 -26.94 4.32
CA ALA A 524 -10.45 -28.15 5.11
C ALA A 524 -9.14 -28.94 5.29
N ALA A 525 -8.33 -29.05 4.25
CA ALA A 525 -7.01 -29.68 4.30
C ALA A 525 -6.06 -28.94 5.25
N LYS A 526 -5.96 -27.60 5.14
CA LYS A 526 -5.13 -26.79 6.06
C LYS A 526 -5.59 -26.90 7.51
N MET A 527 -6.90 -26.89 7.77
CA MET A 527 -7.43 -27.05 9.12
C MET A 527 -7.16 -28.45 9.69
N LYS A 528 -7.20 -29.49 8.85
CA LYS A 528 -6.81 -30.85 9.25
C LYS A 528 -5.32 -30.93 9.58
N GLU A 529 -4.46 -30.33 8.75
CA GLU A 529 -3.01 -30.26 9.00
C GLU A 529 -2.70 -29.49 10.30
N ALA A 530 -3.34 -28.33 10.50
CA ALA A 530 -3.17 -27.53 11.72
C ALA A 530 -3.59 -28.31 12.98
N ARG A 531 -4.71 -29.05 12.92
CA ARG A 531 -5.13 -29.93 14.02
C ARG A 531 -4.14 -31.06 14.29
N LEU A 532 -3.55 -31.63 13.23
CA LEU A 532 -2.55 -32.69 13.38
C LEU A 532 -1.25 -32.15 13.99
N LYS A 533 -0.78 -30.97 13.56
CA LYS A 533 0.38 -30.29 14.15
C LYS A 533 0.13 -29.95 15.61
N ALA A 534 -1.03 -29.38 15.94
CA ALA A 534 -1.39 -29.08 17.32
C ALA A 534 -1.47 -30.35 18.19
N ALA A 535 -1.97 -31.47 17.65
CA ALA A 535 -1.98 -32.75 18.37
C ALA A 535 -0.56 -33.33 18.57
N GLN A 536 0.32 -33.19 17.58
CA GLN A 536 1.73 -33.60 17.69
C GLN A 536 2.48 -32.74 18.72
N GLU A 537 2.30 -31.42 18.68
CA GLU A 537 2.88 -30.50 19.66
C GLU A 537 2.36 -30.81 21.06
N ALA A 538 1.05 -31.05 21.24
CA ALA A 538 0.48 -31.46 22.53
C ALA A 538 1.05 -32.80 23.03
N SER A 539 1.31 -33.77 22.14
CA SER A 539 1.91 -35.06 22.52
C SER A 539 3.39 -34.98 22.92
N VAL A 540 4.10 -33.92 22.52
CA VAL A 540 5.51 -33.68 22.89
C VAL A 540 5.63 -33.02 24.28
N VAL A 541 4.59 -32.35 24.77
CA VAL A 541 4.59 -31.72 26.11
C VAL A 541 4.32 -32.73 27.23
N ASP A 542 3.69 -33.88 26.93
CA ASP A 542 3.35 -34.91 27.93
C ASP A 542 4.44 -35.99 28.14
N ALA A 543 5.58 -35.89 27.46
CA ALA A 543 6.72 -36.79 27.63
C ALA A 543 7.79 -36.18 28.55
N ALA A 544 7.45 -36.00 29.84
CA ALA A 544 8.47 -35.81 30.88
C ALA A 544 9.17 -37.16 31.19
N PRO A 545 10.49 -37.20 31.38
CA PRO A 545 11.19 -38.44 31.68
C PRO A 545 10.88 -38.89 33.10
N VAL A 546 10.31 -40.09 33.25
CA VAL A 546 10.17 -40.75 34.55
C VAL A 546 11.52 -41.39 34.89
N GLU A 547 12.11 -40.95 35.99
CA GLU A 547 13.33 -41.55 36.56
C GLU A 547 13.08 -43.00 37.03
N ASP A 548 14.08 -43.84 36.80
CA ASP A 548 14.20 -45.24 37.21
C ASP A 548 13.97 -45.47 38.72
N GLY A 549 13.27 -46.56 39.07
CA GLY A 549 13.12 -46.98 40.46
C GLY A 549 12.30 -48.25 40.75
N VAL A 550 12.87 -49.42 40.46
CA VAL A 550 12.82 -50.68 41.25
C VAL A 550 11.50 -51.51 41.39
N GLU A 551 11.61 -52.72 40.82
CA GLU A 551 11.10 -54.08 41.19
C GLU A 551 9.60 -54.47 41.33
N ALA A 552 9.24 -55.39 40.42
CA ALA A 552 8.70 -56.75 40.62
C ALA A 552 7.28 -56.97 41.18
N SER A 553 6.41 -57.58 40.35
CA SER A 553 6.04 -59.01 40.40
C SER A 553 4.59 -59.29 39.95
N HIS A 554 4.37 -60.52 39.47
CA HIS A 554 3.13 -61.19 39.04
C HIS A 554 2.72 -61.01 37.56
N LEU A 555 3.07 -61.91 36.64
CA LEU A 555 2.66 -63.32 36.38
C LEU A 555 1.23 -63.53 35.85
N LEU A 556 1.21 -63.94 34.57
CA LEU A 556 0.40 -64.98 33.91
C LEU A 556 -0.95 -64.60 33.24
N ASP A 557 -0.89 -64.73 31.91
CA ASP A 557 -1.61 -65.73 31.10
C ASP A 557 -2.88 -65.36 30.30
N PHE A 558 -2.74 -65.70 29.01
CA PHE A 558 -3.68 -66.35 28.08
C PHE A 558 -4.68 -65.54 27.22
N GLU A 559 -4.33 -65.50 25.92
CA GLU A 559 -5.06 -65.84 24.68
C GLU A 559 -6.58 -65.59 24.50
N HIS A 560 -6.88 -65.07 23.29
CA HIS A 560 -8.00 -65.37 22.34
C HIS A 560 -9.42 -65.62 22.90
N THR A 561 -10.48 -64.93 22.46
CA THR A 561 -11.12 -65.04 21.12
C THR A 561 -12.21 -63.98 20.92
N ALA A 562 -12.58 -63.77 19.66
CA ALA A 562 -13.68 -62.94 19.16
C ALA A 562 -15.06 -63.28 19.75
N GLU A 563 -15.97 -62.29 19.77
CA GLU A 563 -17.31 -62.38 19.16
C GLU A 563 -18.02 -61.02 19.14
N GLU A 564 -18.83 -60.84 18.10
CA GLU A 564 -19.71 -59.71 17.81
C GLU A 564 -20.86 -59.65 18.82
N GLU A 565 -21.27 -58.46 19.27
CA GLU A 565 -22.69 -58.05 19.16
C GLU A 565 -22.92 -56.59 19.58
N SER A 566 -23.90 -56.03 18.89
CA SER A 566 -24.53 -54.72 19.05
C SER A 566 -24.89 -54.37 20.49
N THR A 567 -24.80 -53.08 20.86
CA THR A 567 -25.94 -52.26 21.32
C THR A 567 -25.48 -50.86 21.77
N VAL A 568 -26.22 -49.86 21.26
CA VAL A 568 -26.65 -48.63 21.93
C VAL A 568 -25.62 -47.92 22.84
N ILE A 569 -25.04 -46.85 22.30
CA ILE A 569 -24.30 -45.84 23.06
C ILE A 569 -25.30 -45.03 23.88
N ASP A 570 -25.17 -45.06 25.21
CA ASP A 570 -25.63 -43.96 26.06
C ASP A 570 -24.59 -43.62 27.13
N ASN A 571 -24.27 -42.33 27.16
CA ASN A 571 -23.83 -41.50 28.28
C ASN A 571 -22.46 -41.71 28.98
N SER A 572 -21.62 -40.70 28.69
CA SER A 572 -21.04 -39.75 29.66
C SER A 572 -19.91 -40.21 30.59
N THR A 573 -18.70 -39.75 30.25
CA THR A 573 -17.68 -39.37 31.24
C THR A 573 -17.05 -38.04 30.81
N CYS A 574 -17.22 -37.02 31.65
CA CYS A 574 -16.58 -35.72 31.56
C CYS A 574 -15.09 -35.84 31.90
N VAL A 575 -14.23 -35.20 31.11
CA VAL A 575 -12.81 -34.95 31.42
C VAL A 575 -12.63 -33.46 31.66
N ASN A 576 -11.85 -33.15 32.70
CA ASN A 576 -11.37 -31.82 33.09
C ASN A 576 -10.78 -31.04 31.89
N ILE A 577 -11.15 -29.76 31.77
CA ILE A 577 -10.45 -28.80 30.93
C ILE A 577 -9.85 -27.75 31.85
N SER A 578 -8.52 -27.77 31.96
CA SER A 578 -7.71 -26.63 32.39
C SER A 578 -7.47 -25.70 31.20
N GLU A 579 -7.46 -24.41 31.49
CA GLU A 579 -7.41 -23.25 30.59
C GLU A 579 -6.15 -23.17 29.72
N THR A 580 -6.28 -22.59 28.51
CA THR A 580 -5.82 -21.21 28.19
C THR A 580 -5.80 -20.96 26.66
N LEU A 581 -6.68 -20.06 26.19
CA LEU A 581 -6.53 -19.31 24.94
C LEU A 581 -6.76 -17.82 25.28
N PRO A 582 -5.94 -16.88 24.77
CA PRO A 582 -6.01 -15.49 25.18
C PRO A 582 -6.83 -14.68 24.18
N PHE A 583 -8.01 -14.18 24.54
CA PHE A 583 -8.56 -12.92 23.99
C PHE A 583 -9.56 -12.35 24.99
N SER A 584 -9.17 -11.24 25.62
CA SER A 584 -9.99 -10.47 26.55
C SER A 584 -10.94 -9.54 25.75
N TYR A 585 -12.20 -9.53 26.17
CA TYR A 585 -13.10 -8.39 26.02
C TYR A 585 -13.83 -8.19 27.35
N ASP A 586 -13.69 -6.99 27.90
CA ASP A 586 -14.31 -6.53 29.14
C ASP A 586 -15.82 -6.34 29.00
N LEU A 587 -16.59 -6.94 29.91
CA LEU A 587 -17.93 -6.48 30.26
C LEU A 587 -18.14 -6.59 31.78
N LYS A 588 -18.09 -5.41 32.41
CA LYS A 588 -18.73 -4.94 33.65
C LYS A 588 -19.33 -6.01 34.57
N GLU A 589 -18.68 -6.23 35.72
CA GLU A 589 -19.30 -6.79 36.92
C GLU A 589 -20.05 -5.70 37.70
N ASP A 590 -21.31 -5.98 38.05
CA ASP A 590 -21.96 -5.38 39.20
C ASP A 590 -22.27 -6.48 40.23
N CYS A 591 -21.66 -6.28 41.40
CA CYS A 591 -22.09 -6.65 42.75
C CYS A 591 -22.32 -8.11 43.15
N SER A 592 -21.40 -8.50 44.05
CA SER A 592 -21.64 -8.98 45.42
C SER A 592 -21.80 -10.48 45.63
N GLN A 593 -20.72 -11.05 46.13
CA GLN A 593 -20.62 -12.34 46.78
C GLN A 593 -21.38 -12.33 48.12
N HIS A 594 -22.19 -13.36 48.34
CA HIS A 594 -22.45 -13.89 49.66
C HIS A 594 -22.21 -15.40 49.57
N GLU A 595 -21.13 -15.85 50.21
CA GLU A 595 -20.86 -17.27 50.44
C GLU A 595 -21.88 -17.82 51.45
N ASP A 596 -22.32 -19.05 51.25
CA ASP A 596 -22.39 -20.00 52.36
C ASP A 596 -22.49 -21.46 51.91
N MET A 597 -22.03 -22.30 52.85
CA MET A 597 -21.57 -23.67 52.73
C MET A 597 -22.64 -24.71 52.36
N ASN A 598 -22.22 -25.71 51.58
CA ASN A 598 -22.86 -27.02 51.41
C ASN A 598 -24.36 -27.02 51.07
N GLY A 599 -24.71 -27.11 49.79
CA GLY A 599 -26.01 -27.66 49.41
C GLY A 599 -26.53 -27.24 48.06
N GLN A 600 -26.39 -28.14 47.09
CA GLN A 600 -27.09 -28.18 45.82
C GLN A 600 -28.45 -27.45 45.78
N VAL A 601 -28.64 -26.58 44.79
CA VAL A 601 -29.98 -26.24 44.27
C VAL A 601 -29.98 -26.33 42.74
N LYS A 602 -30.69 -27.34 42.25
CA LYS A 602 -31.11 -27.51 40.85
C LYS A 602 -32.23 -26.52 40.53
N ILE A 603 -32.20 -25.87 39.36
CA ILE A 603 -33.44 -25.45 38.67
C ILE A 603 -33.37 -25.75 37.17
N LYS A 604 -34.53 -26.19 36.67
CA LYS A 604 -34.85 -26.95 35.46
C LYS A 604 -34.88 -26.12 34.16
N SER A 605 -34.55 -26.79 33.06
CA SER A 605 -35.05 -26.49 31.72
C SER A 605 -36.49 -26.99 31.57
N SER A 606 -37.45 -26.08 31.42
CA SER A 606 -38.64 -26.25 30.57
C SER A 606 -39.56 -25.03 30.69
N CYS A 607 -39.61 -24.16 29.68
CA CYS A 607 -40.87 -23.62 29.19
C CYS A 607 -40.69 -23.06 27.78
N LEU A 608 -41.34 -23.72 26.82
CA LEU A 608 -41.67 -23.18 25.51
C LEU A 608 -42.57 -21.95 25.69
N THR A 609 -42.36 -20.87 24.93
CA THR A 609 -43.36 -20.32 24.00
C THR A 609 -42.83 -19.12 23.22
N LEU A 610 -43.11 -19.16 21.91
CA LEU A 610 -43.04 -18.06 20.95
C LEU A 610 -44.18 -17.08 21.22
N GLU A 611 -43.91 -15.78 21.24
CA GLU A 611 -44.91 -14.75 20.93
C GLU A 611 -44.31 -13.62 20.06
N LEU A 612 -44.89 -13.46 18.87
CA LEU A 612 -44.83 -12.30 17.99
C LEU A 612 -45.79 -11.22 18.50
N PRO A 613 -45.45 -9.92 18.44
CA PRO A 613 -46.47 -8.87 18.51
C PRO A 613 -46.97 -8.46 17.12
N GLN A 614 -48.30 -8.40 17.03
CA GLN A 614 -49.10 -8.03 15.87
C GLN A 614 -49.21 -6.52 15.65
N VAL A 615 -49.53 -6.23 14.39
CA VAL A 615 -50.01 -5.01 13.74
C VAL A 615 -51.23 -4.36 14.40
N LEU A 616 -51.30 -3.03 14.35
CA LEU A 616 -52.54 -2.24 14.38
C LEU A 616 -52.56 -1.28 13.15
N GLY A 617 -53.53 -1.48 12.24
CA GLY A 617 -53.99 -0.47 11.26
C GLY A 617 -55.23 0.25 11.78
N GLY A 618 -55.79 1.33 11.23
CA GLY A 618 -55.62 2.22 10.06
C GLY A 618 -56.55 3.45 10.32
N PRO A 619 -57.29 4.05 9.35
CA PRO A 619 -57.12 4.17 7.89
C PRO A 619 -57.55 5.57 7.30
N ILE A 620 -57.66 5.68 5.95
CA ILE A 620 -58.52 6.58 5.11
C ILE A 620 -57.90 7.97 4.73
N ASP A 621 -57.82 8.49 3.49
CA ASP A 621 -58.57 8.30 2.21
C ASP A 621 -57.81 8.81 0.94
N ALA A 622 -58.16 8.18 -0.21
CA ALA A 622 -58.41 8.67 -1.60
C ALA A 622 -57.42 9.65 -2.31
N ILE A 623 -57.08 9.52 -3.60
CA ILE A 623 -57.95 9.44 -4.80
C ILE A 623 -57.23 8.70 -5.95
N ALA A 624 -58.02 7.94 -6.72
CA ALA A 624 -57.68 7.10 -7.86
C ALA A 624 -57.81 7.82 -9.23
N ASP A 625 -57.59 7.03 -10.29
CA ASP A 625 -57.91 7.23 -11.71
C ASP A 625 -56.84 7.95 -12.55
N ALA A 626 -56.46 7.53 -13.76
CA ALA A 626 -56.90 6.43 -14.60
C ALA A 626 -56.01 6.37 -15.87
N LEU A 627 -55.82 5.15 -16.37
CA LEU A 627 -55.86 4.77 -17.81
C LEU A 627 -54.83 5.35 -18.79
N SER A 628 -53.92 4.44 -19.18
CA SER A 628 -53.74 3.92 -20.55
C SER A 628 -54.01 4.85 -21.73
N GLY A 629 -52.95 5.12 -22.50
CA GLY A 629 -53.04 5.71 -23.83
C GLY A 629 -51.79 5.40 -24.66
N ASP A 630 -51.73 4.18 -25.18
CA ASP A 630 -50.77 3.74 -26.18
C ASP A 630 -51.13 4.35 -27.55
N SER A 631 -50.15 4.92 -28.27
CA SER A 631 -50.27 5.08 -29.73
C SER A 631 -48.90 5.04 -30.40
N ALA A 632 -48.76 4.01 -31.22
CA ALA A 632 -47.57 3.70 -31.98
C ALA A 632 -47.50 4.45 -33.33
N SER A 633 -46.27 4.68 -33.77
CA SER A 633 -45.73 4.20 -35.05
C SER A 633 -45.24 5.22 -36.10
N ARG A 634 -44.03 4.89 -36.59
CA ARG A 634 -43.52 4.93 -37.98
C ARG A 634 -42.62 6.10 -38.45
N ASN A 635 -41.35 5.73 -38.55
CA ASN A 635 -40.46 5.81 -39.72
C ASN A 635 -40.16 7.19 -40.32
N ARG A 636 -38.88 7.57 -40.37
CA ARG A 636 -37.95 7.28 -41.50
C ARG A 636 -36.59 7.93 -41.25
N LEU A 637 -35.55 7.12 -41.48
CA LEU A 637 -34.13 7.47 -41.53
C LEU A 637 -33.85 8.59 -42.54
N ASN A 638 -32.92 9.48 -42.18
CA ASN A 638 -32.22 10.37 -43.10
C ASN A 638 -30.74 9.93 -43.15
N PRO A 639 -30.18 9.57 -44.32
CA PRO A 639 -28.85 8.98 -44.42
C PRO A 639 -27.78 10.05 -44.61
N ASN A 640 -27.19 10.54 -43.52
CA ASN A 640 -25.90 11.26 -43.61
C ASN A 640 -25.01 11.18 -42.35
N GLU A 641 -25.37 10.36 -41.36
CA GLU A 641 -24.55 10.12 -40.15
C GLU A 641 -23.71 8.85 -40.21
N LYS A 642 -23.69 8.12 -41.33
CA LYS A 642 -22.90 6.87 -41.46
C LYS A 642 -21.44 7.04 -41.88
N VAL A 643 -20.95 8.25 -42.15
CA VAL A 643 -19.59 8.43 -42.70
C VAL A 643 -18.56 8.86 -41.64
N LYS A 644 -18.97 9.27 -40.43
CA LYS A 644 -18.03 9.62 -39.35
C LYS A 644 -17.82 8.52 -38.30
N ASP A 645 -18.77 7.61 -38.14
CA ASP A 645 -18.65 6.52 -37.16
C ASP A 645 -17.96 5.25 -37.70
N GLU A 646 -17.90 5.03 -39.03
CA GLU A 646 -17.10 3.94 -39.61
C GLU A 646 -15.59 4.20 -39.53
N ILE A 647 -15.14 5.46 -39.50
CA ILE A 647 -13.71 5.82 -39.41
C ILE A 647 -13.15 5.62 -37.98
N LYS A 648 -14.00 5.61 -36.95
CA LYS A 648 -13.58 5.34 -35.56
C LYS A 648 -13.65 3.86 -35.19
N LEU A 649 -14.48 3.05 -35.86
CA LEU A 649 -14.63 1.62 -35.60
C LEU A 649 -13.67 0.72 -36.41
N ASP A 650 -13.14 1.17 -37.56
CA ASP A 650 -12.12 0.42 -38.30
C ASP A 650 -10.71 0.53 -37.69
N ARG A 651 -10.45 1.55 -36.86
CA ARG A 651 -9.18 1.67 -36.13
C ARG A 651 -9.04 0.74 -34.93
N ILE A 652 -10.15 0.12 -34.51
CA ILE A 652 -10.20 -0.86 -33.41
C ILE A 652 -10.28 -2.30 -33.94
N ARG A 653 -10.71 -2.51 -35.20
CA ARG A 653 -10.76 -3.84 -35.83
C ARG A 653 -9.47 -4.29 -36.53
N MET A 654 -8.43 -3.46 -36.59
CA MET A 654 -7.15 -3.81 -37.23
C MET A 654 -6.05 -4.37 -36.31
N SER A 655 -6.30 -4.60 -35.02
CA SER A 655 -5.27 -5.11 -34.10
C SER A 655 -5.39 -6.59 -33.72
N VAL A 656 -6.33 -7.34 -34.30
CA VAL A 656 -6.43 -8.79 -34.06
C VAL A 656 -6.82 -9.51 -35.36
N LYS A 657 -5.82 -10.06 -36.06
CA LYS A 657 -5.94 -11.28 -36.88
C LYS A 657 -4.54 -11.82 -37.20
N LEU A 658 -4.18 -12.91 -36.54
CA LEU A 658 -3.10 -13.81 -36.96
C LEU A 658 -3.61 -14.75 -38.07
N GLU A 659 -2.64 -15.24 -38.86
CA GLU A 659 -2.58 -16.44 -39.72
C GLU A 659 -2.33 -16.16 -41.22
N PRO A 660 -1.66 -17.07 -41.98
CA PRO A 660 -0.49 -17.92 -41.67
C PRO A 660 0.67 -17.68 -42.67
N VAL A 661 1.91 -18.03 -42.29
CA VAL A 661 3.10 -17.85 -43.14
C VAL A 661 3.25 -19.00 -44.15
N SER A 662 3.30 -18.66 -45.45
CA SER A 662 3.95 -19.48 -46.49
C SER A 662 4.86 -18.59 -47.34
N ALA A 663 6.01 -19.16 -47.70
CA ALA A 663 7.18 -18.48 -48.26
C ALA A 663 7.01 -17.98 -49.70
N ALA A 664 7.62 -16.83 -50.02
CA ALA A 664 8.29 -16.57 -51.31
C ALA A 664 9.16 -15.30 -51.26
N VAL A 665 10.27 -15.39 -51.98
CA VAL A 665 11.41 -14.46 -52.14
C VAL A 665 11.07 -13.28 -53.05
N SER A 666 11.58 -12.07 -52.76
CA SER A 666 12.26 -11.20 -53.75
C SER A 666 12.87 -9.96 -53.09
N ALA A 667 14.10 -9.66 -53.50
CA ALA A 667 14.87 -8.47 -53.20
C ALA A 667 14.26 -7.21 -53.85
N ASP A 668 14.50 -6.04 -53.24
CA ASP A 668 15.17 -4.95 -53.96
C ASP A 668 15.74 -3.86 -53.04
N THR A 669 16.88 -3.36 -53.50
CA THR A 669 17.90 -2.49 -52.90
C THR A 669 17.53 -1.01 -52.94
N VAL A 670 17.83 -0.23 -51.89
CA VAL A 670 18.33 1.17 -52.02
C VAL A 670 19.30 1.50 -50.86
N MET A 671 20.51 1.88 -51.25
CA MET A 671 21.64 2.38 -50.45
C MET A 671 21.51 3.87 -50.09
N ILE A 672 22.37 4.32 -49.16
CA ILE A 672 23.01 5.66 -48.98
C ILE A 672 22.93 6.07 -47.48
N ASP A 673 23.95 6.54 -46.78
CA ASP A 673 25.42 6.50 -46.83
C ASP A 673 25.88 7.13 -45.49
N SER A 674 26.97 6.66 -44.92
CA SER A 674 27.51 7.09 -43.62
C SER A 674 28.95 7.55 -43.80
N SER A 675 29.28 8.78 -43.40
CA SER A 675 30.67 9.27 -43.29
C SER A 675 30.76 10.60 -42.55
N ILE A 676 31.34 10.60 -41.34
CA ILE A 676 32.29 11.60 -40.77
C ILE A 676 33.04 10.83 -39.65
N ASP A 677 34.12 10.11 -39.93
CA ASP A 677 35.53 10.52 -40.11
C ASP A 677 36.29 10.77 -38.79
N SER A 678 37.31 9.93 -38.58
CA SER A 678 38.22 9.89 -37.44
C SER A 678 39.66 10.03 -37.97
N GLY A 679 40.42 10.97 -37.43
CA GLY A 679 41.79 11.23 -37.85
C GLY A 679 42.75 11.35 -36.66
N CYS A 680 43.63 10.36 -36.53
CA CYS A 680 44.80 10.36 -35.65
C CYS A 680 46.06 10.54 -36.51
N MET A 681 46.97 11.45 -36.15
CA MET A 681 48.43 11.25 -36.23
C MET A 681 49.26 12.45 -35.71
N THR A 682 49.95 12.20 -34.59
CA THR A 682 51.36 12.47 -34.24
C THR A 682 52.21 13.62 -34.85
N GLN A 683 52.94 14.26 -33.93
CA GLN A 683 54.31 14.83 -34.00
C GLN A 683 54.57 16.14 -34.78
N ASN A 684 54.85 17.25 -34.08
CA ASN A 684 56.21 17.76 -33.78
C ASN A 684 56.20 19.24 -33.35
N ASN A 685 56.80 19.49 -32.18
CA ASN A 685 57.78 20.53 -31.87
C ASN A 685 57.77 21.92 -32.56
N LEU A 686 57.93 22.93 -31.69
CA LEU A 686 58.70 24.20 -31.80
C LEU A 686 57.93 25.53 -32.02
N LEU A 687 58.11 26.37 -30.99
CA LEU A 687 58.47 27.81 -31.00
C LEU A 687 57.42 28.89 -31.31
N GLY A 688 57.39 29.87 -30.38
CA GLY A 688 57.11 31.30 -30.62
C GLY A 688 55.67 31.71 -30.35
N SER A 689 55.32 32.31 -29.19
CA SER A 689 55.41 33.76 -28.92
C SER A 689 54.72 34.64 -29.98
N GLU A 690 53.49 35.06 -29.71
CA GLU A 690 53.12 36.44 -29.34
C GLU A 690 51.73 36.48 -28.71
#